data_AF-A0A9C9UAJ0-F1
#
_entry.id   AF-A0A9C9UAJ0-F1
#
_cell.length_a   1.000
_cell.length_b   1.000
_cell.length_c   1.000
_cell.angle_alpha   90.00
_cell.angle_beta   90.00
_cell.angle_gamma   90.00
#
_symmetry.space_group_name_H-M   'P 1'
#
loop_
_entity.id
_entity.type
_entity.pdbx_description
1 polymer ?
#
loop_
_entity_poly.entity_id
_entity_poly.type
_entity_poly.pdbx_seq_one_letter_code
_entity_poly.pdbx_strand_id
1 'polypeptide(L)'
;MSHIDIDPYLRAIPAALRDDLAARWAAFADAVDDMPSVLDDALLPELCRVWACSDFVAQYCVRDPALLFDLLDSGDLHQAYAVDTLATRVQVAIDDAIDFDGLGTALRRLRRREMLRIAWRDIAGHADLWRTSTELSALAEACVRGALGRLQGWLQTEWGVPTGAASGTPQQLVVLGMGKLGAHELNFSSDIDLIFAYPESGETRGVPRTRSNEEFFTRLGRDLIRTLDENTAEGFVFRVDMRLRPFGGSGALALNFEAMENYYQVHGRDWERYALIKARPVAGRPEDGEQLLGLLRPFIYRRYLDYGAFAALREMKAMVAAEVQRQGMADNVKLGAGGIREVEFIGQAFQLIRGGREPALQQREIRRVLAWLAEQDYLPRYVVVQLLDAYVFLRDTEHRLQEYRDQQTHRLPTDQTARQRLAYSMDCETWDDFIPVLRGHMARVHSHFEQVFEAPQTGDGKAALDALWQGTLDDVAAQMALREAGFDDTAAVLRQITALRDSSRYRALHRTGRERLDRLMPLLLGAAGAHDEADVVLQRLLKLIEAVARRSAYLSLLVEHPLALSQLVRLCAASPWIAARLVQYPLLLDELLDARSLYAPASRDELAAELQRRLDAVPDDDLEQAMDTLRQFKQAAVLCVAAADVMDAVPLMVVSDHLSHIAEVILEQVLELAWVDLQRRYGKPSAAGDAPDE
;
A
#
# COMPACT_ATOMS: atom_id res chain seq x y z
N MET A 1 -8.94 39.44 33.63
CA MET A 1 -7.93 38.34 33.67
C MET A 1 -6.62 38.71 34.38
N SER A 2 -6.37 39.99 34.71
CA SER A 2 -5.20 40.52 35.44
C SER A 2 -4.94 39.96 36.86
N HIS A 3 -5.66 38.91 37.28
CA HIS A 3 -5.56 38.26 38.58
C HIS A 3 -5.34 36.74 38.51
N ILE A 4 -5.31 36.13 37.31
CA ILE A 4 -5.03 34.68 37.16
C ILE A 4 -3.50 34.49 37.16
N ASP A 5 -3.00 33.87 38.23
CA ASP A 5 -1.58 33.55 38.38
C ASP A 5 -1.26 32.19 37.73
N ILE A 6 -0.49 32.21 36.65
CA ILE A 6 -0.03 30.99 35.97
C ILE A 6 1.32 30.47 36.46
N ASP A 7 2.01 31.18 37.36
CA ASP A 7 3.33 30.80 37.87
C ASP A 7 3.38 29.38 38.46
N PRO A 8 2.34 28.87 39.15
CA PRO A 8 2.32 27.47 39.62
C PRO A 8 2.43 26.47 38.46
N TYR A 9 1.78 26.76 37.33
CA TYR A 9 1.74 25.87 36.17
C TYR A 9 3.01 26.00 35.30
N LEU A 10 3.60 27.20 35.22
CA LEU A 10 4.90 27.41 34.55
C LEU A 10 6.01 26.52 35.12
N ARG A 11 5.98 26.23 36.43
CA ARG A 11 6.97 25.36 37.08
C ARG A 11 6.90 23.90 36.60
N ALA A 12 5.73 23.44 36.16
CA ALA A 12 5.53 22.11 35.59
C ALA A 12 6.01 22.00 34.15
N ILE A 13 6.21 23.13 33.45
CA ILE A 13 6.72 23.18 32.08
C ILE A 13 8.27 23.13 32.08
N PRO A 14 8.90 22.45 31.11
CA PRO A 14 10.36 22.46 30.97
C PRO A 14 10.93 23.87 30.89
N ALA A 15 12.05 24.11 31.57
CA ALA A 15 12.63 25.45 31.73
C ALA A 15 12.85 26.18 30.38
N ALA A 16 13.27 25.46 29.34
CA ALA A 16 13.52 26.02 28.01
C ALA A 16 12.25 26.55 27.30
N LEU A 17 11.05 26.20 27.76
CA LEU A 17 9.77 26.59 27.15
C LEU A 17 9.00 27.64 27.97
N ARG A 18 9.46 27.95 29.20
CA ARG A 18 8.74 28.82 30.13
C ARG A 18 8.63 30.26 29.64
N ASP A 19 9.73 30.79 29.10
CA ASP A 19 9.77 32.18 28.62
C ASP A 19 8.82 32.39 27.43
N ASP A 20 8.82 31.45 26.47
CA ASP A 20 7.89 31.45 25.33
C ASP A 20 6.42 31.40 25.81
N LEU A 21 6.12 30.52 26.77
CA LEU A 21 4.77 30.39 27.32
C LEU A 21 4.33 31.64 28.09
N ALA A 22 5.22 32.20 28.92
CA ALA A 22 4.93 33.42 29.67
C ALA A 22 4.65 34.61 28.73
N ALA A 23 5.42 34.75 27.64
CA ALA A 23 5.19 35.77 26.63
C ALA A 23 3.83 35.58 25.90
N ARG A 24 3.48 34.33 25.55
CA ARG A 24 2.17 34.00 24.96
C ARG A 24 1.02 34.31 25.91
N TRP A 25 1.17 33.99 27.19
CA TRP A 25 0.18 34.31 28.22
C TRP A 25 -0.02 35.80 28.39
N ALA A 26 1.07 36.58 28.49
CA ALA A 26 0.98 38.03 28.59
C ALA A 26 0.25 38.64 27.38
N ALA A 27 0.60 38.22 26.17
CA ALA A 27 -0.07 38.69 24.95
C ALA A 27 -1.57 38.32 24.91
N PHE A 28 -1.94 37.15 25.43
CA PHE A 28 -3.35 36.76 25.54
C PHE A 28 -4.08 37.59 26.60
N ALA A 29 -3.48 37.78 27.77
CA ALA A 29 -4.03 38.58 28.86
C ALA A 29 -4.33 40.02 28.40
N ASP A 30 -3.45 40.60 27.60
CA ASP A 30 -3.66 41.92 26.98
C ASP A 30 -4.83 41.89 25.96
N ALA A 31 -4.95 40.81 25.17
CA ALA A 31 -6.00 40.68 24.15
C ALA A 31 -7.42 40.48 24.74
N VAL A 32 -7.52 40.05 26.00
CA VAL A 32 -8.78 39.74 26.68
C VAL A 32 -9.12 40.69 27.83
N ASP A 33 -8.34 41.77 28.04
CA ASP A 33 -8.51 42.67 29.19
C ASP A 33 -9.93 43.27 29.27
N ASP A 34 -10.56 43.51 28.12
CA ASP A 34 -11.93 44.04 27.98
C ASP A 34 -13.02 42.97 27.78
N MET A 35 -12.69 41.67 27.83
CA MET A 35 -13.68 40.59 27.60
C MET A 35 -14.40 40.15 28.88
N PRO A 36 -15.71 39.89 28.83
CA PRO A 36 -16.50 39.49 30.00
C PRO A 36 -16.32 38.03 30.43
N SER A 37 -15.59 37.20 29.65
CA SER A 37 -15.43 35.77 29.93
C SER A 37 -14.23 35.50 30.85
N VAL A 38 -14.41 34.57 31.79
CA VAL A 38 -13.41 34.17 32.79
C VAL A 38 -12.96 32.74 32.48
N LEU A 39 -11.65 32.53 32.38
CA LEU A 39 -11.07 31.18 32.27
C LEU A 39 -11.21 30.44 33.60
N ASP A 40 -11.64 29.18 33.54
CA ASP A 40 -11.64 28.27 34.69
C ASP A 40 -10.21 27.87 35.05
N ASP A 41 -9.86 27.96 36.33
CA ASP A 41 -8.56 27.54 36.87
C ASP A 41 -8.26 26.07 36.54
N ALA A 42 -9.30 25.24 36.41
CA ALA A 42 -9.17 23.82 36.04
C ALA A 42 -8.57 23.61 34.63
N LEU A 43 -8.72 24.58 33.72
CA LEU A 43 -8.20 24.50 32.35
C LEU A 43 -6.72 24.89 32.25
N LEU A 44 -6.20 25.67 33.21
CA LEU A 44 -4.87 26.27 33.12
C LEU A 44 -3.72 25.26 32.92
N PRO A 45 -3.68 24.08 33.58
CA PRO A 45 -2.65 23.08 33.30
C PRO A 45 -2.63 22.63 31.84
N GLU A 46 -3.81 22.39 31.28
CA GLU A 46 -3.99 21.92 29.92
C GLU A 46 -3.63 23.02 28.92
N LEU A 47 -4.13 24.24 29.14
CA LEU A 47 -3.80 25.41 28.33
C LEU A 47 -2.28 25.66 28.31
N CYS A 48 -1.62 25.65 29.47
CA CYS A 48 -0.17 25.84 29.55
C CYS A 48 0.59 24.76 28.78
N ARG A 49 0.16 23.49 28.86
CA ARG A 49 0.76 22.39 28.07
C ARG A 49 0.56 22.62 26.58
N VAL A 50 -0.67 22.86 26.13
CA VAL A 50 -0.99 23.06 24.71
C VAL A 50 -0.22 24.24 24.14
N TRP A 51 -0.17 25.36 24.85
CA TRP A 51 0.53 26.56 24.39
C TRP A 51 2.05 26.45 24.48
N ALA A 52 2.61 25.63 25.38
CA ALA A 52 4.04 25.33 25.36
C ALA A 52 4.42 24.54 24.09
N CYS A 53 3.55 23.62 23.68
CA CYS A 53 3.76 22.71 22.54
C CYS A 53 3.41 23.32 21.17
N SER A 54 2.42 24.21 21.10
CA SER A 54 1.92 24.76 19.83
C SER A 54 1.89 26.29 19.83
N ASP A 55 2.77 26.87 19.02
CA ASP A 55 2.76 28.31 18.69
C ASP A 55 1.53 28.64 17.85
N PHE A 56 1.13 27.73 16.96
CA PHE A 56 -0.09 27.82 16.18
C PHE A 56 -1.33 28.04 17.06
N VAL A 57 -1.59 27.16 18.03
CA VAL A 57 -2.77 27.28 18.91
C VAL A 57 -2.70 28.59 19.70
N ALA A 58 -1.57 28.87 20.34
CA ALA A 58 -1.40 30.07 21.16
C ALA A 58 -1.64 31.36 20.37
N GLN A 59 -1.06 31.47 19.16
CA GLN A 59 -1.23 32.65 18.31
C GLN A 59 -2.68 32.85 17.87
N TYR A 60 -3.41 31.77 17.58
CA TYR A 60 -4.83 31.89 17.25
C TYR A 60 -5.67 32.33 18.44
N CYS A 61 -5.42 31.80 19.64
CA CYS A 61 -6.08 32.26 20.86
C CYS A 61 -5.78 33.73 21.16
N VAL A 62 -4.55 34.21 20.94
CA VAL A 62 -4.19 35.63 21.14
C VAL A 62 -4.86 36.53 20.10
N ARG A 63 -4.86 36.13 18.83
CA ARG A 63 -5.36 36.96 17.73
C ARG A 63 -6.89 37.04 17.71
N ASP A 64 -7.56 35.98 18.13
CA ASP A 64 -9.02 35.90 18.18
C ASP A 64 -9.47 35.16 19.46
N PRO A 65 -9.42 35.82 20.63
CA PRO A 65 -9.73 35.15 21.89
C PRO A 65 -11.18 34.67 21.99
N ALA A 66 -12.10 35.31 21.26
CA ALA A 66 -13.49 34.88 21.17
C ALA A 66 -13.62 33.43 20.65
N LEU A 67 -12.70 32.99 19.79
CA LEU A 67 -12.64 31.61 19.30
C LEU A 67 -12.38 30.59 20.42
N LEU A 68 -11.48 30.91 21.36
CA LEU A 68 -11.19 30.04 22.49
C LEU A 68 -12.41 29.94 23.41
N PHE A 69 -13.05 31.07 23.71
CA PHE A 69 -14.24 31.09 24.56
C PHE A 69 -15.43 30.37 23.91
N ASP A 70 -15.64 30.51 22.59
CA ASP A 70 -16.65 29.71 21.86
C ASP A 70 -16.41 28.20 22.01
N LEU A 71 -15.16 27.75 21.88
CA LEU A 71 -14.81 26.34 22.02
C LEU A 71 -14.94 25.83 23.48
N LEU A 72 -14.76 26.70 24.47
CA LEU A 72 -14.96 26.40 25.88
C LEU A 72 -16.45 26.34 26.23
N ASP A 73 -17.22 27.36 25.87
CA ASP A 73 -18.64 27.49 26.17
C ASP A 73 -19.47 26.38 25.51
N SER A 74 -19.06 25.96 24.30
CA SER A 74 -19.66 24.81 23.60
C SER A 74 -19.25 23.44 24.16
N GLY A 75 -18.14 23.37 24.90
CA GLY A 75 -17.54 22.10 25.34
C GLY A 75 -16.80 21.33 24.23
N ASP A 76 -16.66 21.93 23.04
CA ASP A 76 -16.09 21.28 21.86
C ASP A 76 -14.62 20.86 22.04
N LEU A 77 -13.85 21.55 22.91
CA LEU A 77 -12.45 21.16 23.20
C LEU A 77 -12.35 19.73 23.74
N HIS A 78 -13.33 19.28 24.53
CA HIS A 78 -13.30 17.95 25.17
C HIS A 78 -14.21 16.94 24.47
N GLN A 79 -14.99 17.34 23.48
CA GLN A 79 -15.88 16.45 22.74
C GLN A 79 -15.28 15.84 21.46
N ALA A 80 -15.35 14.51 21.34
CA ALA A 80 -15.17 13.82 20.06
C ALA A 80 -16.46 13.96 19.24
N TYR A 81 -16.34 14.38 17.98
CA TYR A 81 -17.51 14.62 17.13
C TYR A 81 -18.13 13.35 16.56
N ALA A 82 -19.43 13.37 16.27
CA ALA A 82 -20.03 12.33 15.45
C ALA A 82 -19.59 12.47 13.98
N VAL A 83 -19.73 11.41 13.18
CA VAL A 83 -19.26 11.35 11.78
C VAL A 83 -19.74 12.55 10.93
N ASP A 84 -20.97 13.01 11.14
CA ASP A 84 -21.59 14.07 10.32
C ASP A 84 -21.50 15.47 10.92
N THR A 85 -20.95 15.62 12.13
CA THR A 85 -20.91 16.93 12.81
C THR A 85 -20.10 17.96 12.02
N LEU A 86 -18.94 17.59 11.48
CA LEU A 86 -18.10 18.49 10.68
C LEU A 86 -18.77 18.88 9.37
N ALA A 87 -19.43 17.92 8.70
CA ALA A 87 -20.20 18.20 7.49
C ALA A 87 -21.33 19.21 7.76
N THR A 88 -22.05 19.03 8.87
CA THR A 88 -23.12 19.94 9.29
C THR A 88 -22.57 21.34 9.60
N ARG A 89 -21.47 21.44 10.34
CA ARG A 89 -20.82 22.73 10.65
C ARG A 89 -20.31 23.44 9.40
N VAL A 90 -19.72 22.72 8.45
CA VAL A 90 -19.34 23.28 7.14
C VAL A 90 -20.54 23.83 6.42
N GLN A 91 -21.63 23.06 6.34
CA GLN A 91 -22.83 23.50 5.64
C GLN A 91 -23.39 24.79 6.25
N VAL A 92 -23.55 24.84 7.57
CA VAL A 92 -24.02 26.03 8.29
C VAL A 92 -23.10 27.23 8.05
N ALA A 93 -21.77 27.02 8.10
CA ALA A 93 -20.81 28.11 7.91
C ALA A 93 -20.88 28.74 6.51
N ILE A 94 -21.17 27.94 5.48
CA ILE A 94 -21.23 28.41 4.09
C ILE A 94 -22.63 28.80 3.64
N ASP A 95 -23.64 28.73 4.52
CA ASP A 95 -25.03 28.85 4.08
C ASP A 95 -25.38 30.24 3.53
N ASP A 96 -24.83 31.26 4.17
CA ASP A 96 -24.98 32.67 3.81
C ASP A 96 -23.96 33.14 2.76
N ALA A 97 -23.07 32.26 2.29
CA ALA A 97 -22.15 32.61 1.21
C ALA A 97 -22.93 32.78 -0.10
N ILE A 98 -22.84 33.97 -0.69
CA ILE A 98 -23.50 34.34 -1.95
C ILE A 98 -22.54 34.45 -3.13
N ASP A 99 -21.23 34.48 -2.86
CA ASP A 99 -20.18 34.61 -3.86
C ASP A 99 -18.91 33.83 -3.48
N PHE A 100 -17.95 33.85 -4.40
CA PHE A 100 -16.69 33.13 -4.30
C PHE A 100 -15.86 33.53 -3.07
N ASP A 101 -15.78 34.83 -2.79
CA ASP A 101 -14.95 35.38 -1.72
C ASP A 101 -15.57 35.12 -0.33
N GLY A 102 -16.89 35.23 -0.21
CA GLY A 102 -17.65 34.88 0.99
C GLY A 102 -17.54 33.40 1.32
N LEU A 103 -17.66 32.52 0.33
CA LEU A 103 -17.46 31.07 0.49
C LEU A 103 -16.05 30.76 0.98
N GLY A 104 -15.03 31.33 0.35
CA GLY A 104 -13.65 31.15 0.74
C GLY A 104 -13.37 31.64 2.17
N THR A 105 -13.92 32.78 2.56
CA THR A 105 -13.77 33.36 3.90
C THR A 105 -14.41 32.47 4.96
N ALA A 106 -15.64 32.02 4.73
CA ALA A 106 -16.37 31.14 5.65
C ALA A 106 -15.61 29.83 5.91
N LEU A 107 -15.12 29.17 4.86
CA LEU A 107 -14.37 27.93 4.97
C LEU A 107 -13.03 28.11 5.72
N ARG A 108 -12.31 29.21 5.49
CA ARG A 108 -11.04 29.51 6.18
C ARG A 108 -11.25 29.74 7.68
N ARG A 109 -12.31 30.47 8.06
CA ARG A 109 -12.67 30.70 9.46
C ARG A 109 -13.06 29.40 10.17
N LEU A 110 -13.87 28.57 9.52
CA LEU A 110 -14.24 27.27 10.08
C LEU A 110 -13.03 26.33 10.19
N ARG A 111 -12.18 26.25 9.15
CA ARG A 111 -10.94 25.44 9.21
C ARG A 111 -10.07 25.86 10.38
N ARG A 112 -9.89 27.16 10.59
CA ARG A 112 -9.14 27.68 11.74
C ARG A 112 -9.71 27.19 13.07
N ARG A 113 -11.02 27.34 13.27
CA ARG A 113 -11.71 26.87 14.47
C ARG A 113 -11.45 25.40 14.73
N GLU A 114 -11.71 24.56 13.72
CA GLU A 114 -11.64 23.12 13.89
C GLU A 114 -10.19 22.61 14.00
N MET A 115 -9.23 23.23 13.31
CA MET A 115 -7.82 22.88 13.45
C MET A 115 -7.27 23.24 14.83
N LEU A 116 -7.70 24.36 15.43
CA LEU A 116 -7.37 24.70 16.81
C LEU A 116 -7.91 23.62 17.76
N ARG A 117 -9.20 23.29 17.63
CA ARG A 117 -9.85 22.24 18.44
C ARG A 117 -9.16 20.88 18.31
N ILE A 118 -8.81 20.48 17.09
CA ILE A 118 -8.14 19.20 16.81
C ILE A 118 -6.74 19.19 17.43
N ALA A 119 -5.91 20.23 17.21
CA ALA A 119 -4.58 20.35 17.80
C ALA A 119 -4.63 20.31 19.33
N TRP A 120 -5.60 21.02 19.91
CA TRP A 120 -5.80 21.06 21.35
C TRP A 120 -6.06 19.67 21.91
N ARG A 121 -7.00 18.93 21.32
CA ARG A 121 -7.33 17.55 21.73
C ARG A 121 -6.16 16.60 21.58
N ASP A 122 -5.42 16.69 20.49
CA ASP A 122 -4.27 15.82 20.25
C ASP A 122 -3.19 16.09 21.31
N ILE A 123 -2.78 17.35 21.51
CA ILE A 123 -1.68 17.73 22.43
C ILE A 123 -2.05 17.50 23.91
N ALA A 124 -3.32 17.70 24.27
CA ALA A 124 -3.83 17.47 25.61
C ALA A 124 -4.08 15.97 25.91
N GLY A 125 -4.01 15.08 24.92
CA GLY A 125 -4.25 13.65 25.08
C GLY A 125 -5.73 13.26 25.11
N HIS A 126 -6.63 14.11 24.62
CA HIS A 126 -8.08 13.83 24.50
C HIS A 126 -8.44 13.03 23.25
N ALA A 127 -7.50 12.84 22.32
CA ALA A 127 -7.68 12.05 21.11
C ALA A 127 -6.39 11.26 20.81
N ASP A 128 -6.54 10.02 20.36
CA ASP A 128 -5.42 9.24 19.80
C ASP A 128 -5.17 9.60 18.33
N LEU A 129 -4.06 9.11 17.77
CA LEU A 129 -3.69 9.31 16.38
C LEU A 129 -4.85 9.04 15.41
N TRP A 130 -5.49 7.89 15.56
CA TRP A 130 -6.51 7.42 14.60
C TRP A 130 -7.72 8.34 14.60
N ARG A 131 -8.10 8.81 15.79
CA ARG A 131 -9.17 9.78 15.97
C ARG A 131 -8.80 11.14 15.38
N THR A 132 -7.60 11.64 15.66
CA THR A 132 -7.12 12.90 15.09
C THR A 132 -7.09 12.85 13.56
N SER A 133 -6.49 11.82 12.96
CA SER A 133 -6.43 11.66 11.50
C SER A 133 -7.81 11.53 10.86
N THR A 134 -8.75 10.86 11.54
CA THR A 134 -10.14 10.77 11.06
C THR A 134 -10.81 12.14 11.06
N GLU A 135 -10.67 12.93 12.12
CA GLU A 135 -11.26 14.27 12.22
C GLU A 135 -10.66 15.25 11.22
N LEU A 136 -9.34 15.21 11.01
CA LEU A 136 -8.66 15.99 9.96
C LEU A 136 -9.19 15.63 8.56
N SER A 137 -9.33 14.33 8.28
CA SER A 137 -9.84 13.83 7.00
C SER A 137 -11.31 14.21 6.79
N ALA A 138 -12.13 14.13 7.83
CA ALA A 138 -13.54 14.51 7.79
C ALA A 138 -13.72 16.03 7.59
N LEU A 139 -12.87 16.86 8.20
CA LEU A 139 -12.88 18.31 7.97
C LEU A 139 -12.53 18.63 6.51
N ALA A 140 -11.47 18.01 5.98
CA ALA A 140 -11.07 18.19 4.58
C ALA A 140 -12.17 17.78 3.60
N GLU A 141 -12.75 16.59 3.80
CA GLU A 141 -13.85 16.09 2.99
C GLU A 141 -15.09 16.99 3.04
N ALA A 142 -15.48 17.45 4.24
CA ALA A 142 -16.61 18.34 4.42
C ALA A 142 -16.39 19.67 3.69
N CYS A 143 -15.21 20.27 3.80
CA CYS A 143 -14.86 21.50 3.08
C CYS A 143 -14.90 21.33 1.55
N VAL A 144 -14.33 20.23 1.03
CA VAL A 144 -14.36 19.93 -0.42
C VAL A 144 -15.80 19.75 -0.90
N ARG A 145 -16.61 18.99 -0.17
CA ARG A 145 -18.01 18.71 -0.52
C ARG A 145 -18.87 19.97 -0.47
N GLY A 146 -18.75 20.76 0.58
CA GLY A 146 -19.49 22.03 0.74
C GLY A 146 -19.13 23.05 -0.34
N ALA A 147 -17.83 23.23 -0.60
CA ALA A 147 -17.35 24.12 -1.66
C ALA A 147 -17.85 23.68 -3.04
N LEU A 148 -17.71 22.38 -3.37
CA LEU A 148 -18.17 21.84 -4.65
C LEU A 148 -19.67 22.07 -4.86
N GLY A 149 -20.49 21.81 -3.84
CA GLY A 149 -21.94 21.99 -3.92
C GLY A 149 -22.34 23.43 -4.25
N ARG A 150 -21.75 24.42 -3.57
CA ARG A 150 -22.02 25.85 -3.79
C ARG A 150 -21.54 26.30 -5.18
N LEU A 151 -20.29 26.00 -5.52
CA LEU A 151 -19.70 26.39 -6.80
C LEU A 151 -20.43 25.78 -8.00
N GLN A 152 -20.81 24.50 -7.90
CA GLN A 152 -21.57 23.84 -8.97
C GLN A 152 -22.94 24.48 -9.16
N GLY A 153 -23.66 24.80 -8.08
CA GLY A 153 -24.97 25.46 -8.17
C GLY A 153 -24.90 26.83 -8.85
N TRP A 154 -23.90 27.64 -8.50
CA TRP A 154 -23.69 28.95 -9.15
C TRP A 154 -23.32 28.79 -10.62
N LEU A 155 -22.38 27.92 -10.95
CA LEU A 155 -21.96 27.71 -12.33
C LEU A 155 -23.08 27.12 -13.19
N GLN A 156 -23.94 26.25 -12.62
CA GLN A 156 -25.13 25.75 -13.33
C GLN A 156 -26.14 26.86 -13.64
N THR A 157 -26.26 27.86 -12.77
CA THR A 157 -27.12 29.02 -13.01
C THR A 157 -26.59 29.88 -14.16
N GLU A 158 -25.26 30.01 -14.27
CA GLU A 158 -24.62 30.82 -15.31
C GLU A 158 -24.48 30.07 -16.66
N TRP A 159 -24.01 28.82 -16.63
CA TRP A 159 -23.59 28.04 -17.81
C TRP A 159 -24.57 26.92 -18.18
N GLY A 160 -25.65 26.75 -17.42
CA GLY A 160 -26.61 25.66 -17.59
C GLY A 160 -26.17 24.36 -16.94
N VAL A 161 -27.04 23.36 -16.98
CA VAL A 161 -26.83 22.06 -16.33
C VAL A 161 -26.06 21.11 -17.27
N PRO A 162 -24.84 20.64 -16.91
CA PRO A 162 -24.11 19.67 -17.72
C PRO A 162 -24.92 18.38 -17.85
N THR A 163 -25.18 17.94 -19.08
CA THR A 163 -26.06 16.80 -19.37
C THR A 163 -25.32 15.78 -20.21
N GLY A 164 -25.40 14.50 -19.85
CA GLY A 164 -24.73 13.40 -20.57
C GLY A 164 -25.28 13.26 -21.98
N ALA A 165 -24.39 13.06 -22.96
CA ALA A 165 -24.77 12.89 -24.36
C ALA A 165 -25.54 11.59 -24.60
N ALA A 166 -25.18 10.50 -23.89
CA ALA A 166 -25.80 9.20 -24.07
C ALA A 166 -27.00 9.02 -23.13
N SER A 167 -26.86 9.35 -21.85
CA SER A 167 -27.95 9.17 -20.89
C SER A 167 -29.00 10.28 -20.89
N GLY A 168 -28.66 11.48 -21.35
CA GLY A 168 -29.54 12.65 -21.24
C GLY A 168 -29.78 13.11 -19.79
N THR A 169 -28.97 12.62 -18.84
CA THR A 169 -29.12 12.91 -17.41
C THR A 169 -28.14 14.00 -16.93
N PRO A 170 -28.51 14.80 -15.90
CA PRO A 170 -27.59 15.74 -15.29
C PRO A 170 -26.34 15.06 -14.73
N GLN A 171 -25.18 15.59 -15.10
CA GLN A 171 -23.87 15.12 -14.68
C GLN A 171 -23.37 15.93 -13.48
N GLN A 172 -22.52 15.33 -12.66
CA GLN A 172 -21.85 16.01 -11.54
C GLN A 172 -20.36 15.73 -11.56
N LEU A 173 -19.60 16.65 -10.97
CA LEU A 173 -18.17 16.41 -10.74
C LEU A 173 -18.02 15.37 -9.64
N VAL A 174 -17.21 14.35 -9.90
CA VAL A 174 -16.70 13.40 -8.92
C VAL A 174 -15.31 13.84 -8.50
N VAL A 175 -15.08 13.90 -7.19
CA VAL A 175 -13.77 14.18 -6.61
C VAL A 175 -13.30 12.93 -5.87
N LEU A 176 -12.20 12.35 -6.35
CA LEU A 176 -11.49 11.29 -5.63
C LEU A 176 -10.43 11.91 -4.72
N GLY A 177 -10.51 11.61 -3.43
CA GLY A 177 -9.42 11.82 -2.49
C GLY A 177 -8.41 10.69 -2.61
N MET A 178 -7.14 11.07 -2.74
CA MET A 178 -6.02 10.15 -2.92
C MET A 178 -5.16 10.10 -1.64
N GLY A 179 -4.18 9.20 -1.62
CA GLY A 179 -3.18 9.14 -0.55
C GLY A 179 -3.79 9.10 0.85
N LYS A 180 -3.36 10.01 1.73
CA LYS A 180 -3.83 10.06 3.12
C LYS A 180 -5.31 10.45 3.24
N LEU A 181 -5.81 11.35 2.40
CA LEU A 181 -7.22 11.76 2.43
C LEU A 181 -8.14 10.60 2.08
N GLY A 182 -7.82 9.89 0.99
CA GLY A 182 -8.58 8.72 0.57
C GLY A 182 -8.57 7.59 1.61
N ALA A 183 -7.50 7.51 2.42
CA ALA A 183 -7.33 6.54 3.49
C ALA A 183 -7.96 6.93 4.84
N HIS A 184 -8.50 8.14 5.01
CA HIS A 184 -8.84 8.71 6.33
C HIS A 184 -7.65 8.86 7.29
N GLU A 185 -6.46 9.08 6.75
CA GLU A 185 -5.18 9.09 7.47
C GLU A 185 -4.46 10.44 7.36
N LEU A 186 -5.16 11.56 7.11
CA LEU A 186 -4.53 12.88 7.02
C LEU A 186 -3.66 13.18 8.25
N ASN A 187 -2.54 13.87 8.04
CA ASN A 187 -1.77 14.49 9.11
C ASN A 187 -2.14 15.98 9.23
N PHE A 188 -1.68 16.61 10.30
CA PHE A 188 -2.11 17.95 10.70
C PHE A 188 -1.95 19.01 9.60
N SER A 189 -0.79 19.04 8.92
CA SER A 189 -0.50 19.94 7.80
C SER A 189 -0.19 19.16 6.52
N SER A 190 -1.18 18.42 6.01
CA SER A 190 -1.12 17.75 4.70
C SER A 190 -1.70 18.58 3.57
N ASP A 191 -1.14 18.39 2.38
CA ASP A 191 -1.83 18.68 1.14
C ASP A 191 -2.95 17.64 0.93
N ILE A 192 -4.04 18.04 0.26
CA ILE A 192 -5.07 17.11 -0.18
C ILE A 192 -4.85 16.74 -1.64
N ASP A 193 -4.49 15.48 -1.86
CA ASP A 193 -4.29 14.92 -3.20
C ASP A 193 -5.66 14.59 -3.83
N LEU A 194 -6.02 15.24 -4.94
CA LEU A 194 -7.34 15.10 -5.58
C LEU A 194 -7.23 14.70 -7.06
N ILE A 195 -8.21 13.92 -7.53
CA ILE A 195 -8.47 13.67 -8.96
C ILE A 195 -9.92 14.03 -9.26
N PHE A 196 -10.14 14.78 -10.35
CA PHE A 196 -11.48 15.14 -10.79
C PHE A 196 -11.91 14.30 -11.99
N ALA A 197 -13.15 13.82 -11.92
CA ALA A 197 -13.77 13.05 -12.98
C ALA A 197 -15.25 13.43 -13.15
N TYR A 198 -15.86 13.00 -14.25
CA TYR A 198 -17.31 13.07 -14.45
C TYR A 198 -17.78 11.89 -15.32
N PRO A 199 -19.04 11.44 -15.23
CA PRO A 199 -19.42 10.18 -15.88
C PRO A 199 -19.36 10.24 -17.41
N GLU A 200 -20.03 11.22 -18.02
CA GLU A 200 -20.20 11.27 -19.49
C GLU A 200 -19.81 12.60 -20.13
N SER A 201 -19.27 12.53 -21.34
CA SER A 201 -19.25 13.65 -22.28
C SER A 201 -20.66 14.16 -22.59
N GLY A 202 -20.76 15.42 -22.99
CA GLY A 202 -22.02 16.04 -23.34
C GLY A 202 -21.92 17.56 -23.32
N GLU A 203 -23.07 18.20 -23.21
CA GLU A 203 -23.19 19.66 -23.24
C GLU A 203 -24.13 20.16 -22.14
N THR A 204 -23.92 21.42 -21.74
CA THR A 204 -24.82 22.10 -20.83
C THR A 204 -26.16 22.42 -21.48
N ARG A 205 -27.24 22.34 -20.69
CA ARG A 205 -28.61 22.64 -21.12
C ARG A 205 -29.25 23.71 -20.24
N GLY A 206 -30.30 24.35 -20.75
CA GLY A 206 -31.06 25.36 -20.00
C GLY A 206 -30.56 26.80 -20.18
N VAL A 207 -29.54 27.01 -21.01
CA VAL A 207 -29.03 28.34 -21.38
C VAL A 207 -28.87 28.48 -22.90
N PRO A 208 -28.90 29.71 -23.48
CA PRO A 208 -28.80 29.91 -24.92
C PRO A 208 -27.44 29.51 -25.52
N ARG A 209 -26.35 29.63 -24.75
CA ARG A 209 -24.99 29.30 -25.18
C ARG A 209 -24.52 28.05 -24.46
N THR A 210 -24.53 26.92 -25.16
CA THR A 210 -24.08 25.64 -24.61
C THR A 210 -22.55 25.61 -24.45
N ARG A 211 -22.09 24.81 -23.48
CA ARG A 211 -20.69 24.48 -23.22
C ARG A 211 -20.53 22.98 -23.21
N SER A 212 -19.36 22.48 -23.59
CA SER A 212 -19.05 21.08 -23.36
C SER A 212 -18.98 20.78 -21.85
N ASN A 213 -19.29 19.54 -21.45
CA ASN A 213 -19.10 19.09 -20.08
C ASN A 213 -17.62 19.23 -19.65
N GLU A 214 -16.67 19.03 -20.57
CA GLU A 214 -15.24 19.22 -20.30
C GLU A 214 -14.91 20.68 -19.90
N GLU A 215 -15.42 21.66 -20.65
CA GLU A 215 -15.25 23.08 -20.32
C GLU A 215 -15.89 23.43 -18.98
N PHE A 216 -17.11 22.94 -18.73
CA PHE A 216 -17.84 23.17 -17.48
C PHE A 216 -17.07 22.61 -16.28
N PHE A 217 -16.68 21.34 -16.31
CA PHE A 217 -16.01 20.68 -15.19
C PHE A 217 -14.56 21.15 -15.01
N THR A 218 -13.88 21.55 -16.09
CA THR A 218 -12.57 22.21 -15.98
C THR A 218 -12.68 23.57 -15.31
N ARG A 219 -13.72 24.36 -15.62
CA ARG A 219 -13.96 25.64 -14.93
C ARG A 219 -14.28 25.41 -13.45
N LEU A 220 -15.22 24.53 -13.16
CA LEU A 220 -15.61 24.18 -11.80
C LEU A 220 -14.43 23.68 -10.96
N GLY A 221 -13.59 22.82 -11.53
CA GLY A 221 -12.39 22.30 -10.87
C GLY A 221 -11.38 23.40 -10.52
N ARG A 222 -11.17 24.39 -11.41
CA ARG A 222 -10.29 25.54 -11.12
C ARG A 222 -10.84 26.41 -10.01
N ASP A 223 -12.14 26.67 -10.02
CA ASP A 223 -12.81 27.46 -8.99
C ASP A 223 -12.71 26.74 -7.63
N LEU A 224 -12.93 25.42 -7.60
CA LEU A 224 -12.79 24.60 -6.40
C LEU A 224 -11.36 24.64 -5.82
N ILE A 225 -10.34 24.43 -6.67
CA ILE A 225 -8.93 24.50 -6.25
C ILE A 225 -8.64 25.88 -5.64
N ARG A 226 -9.05 26.95 -6.33
CA ARG A 226 -8.81 28.31 -5.87
C ARG A 226 -9.50 28.58 -4.52
N THR A 227 -10.76 28.15 -4.34
CA THR A 227 -11.49 28.34 -3.07
C THR A 227 -10.76 27.69 -1.90
N LEU A 228 -10.18 26.51 -2.12
CA LEU A 228 -9.51 25.72 -1.08
C LEU A 228 -8.07 26.21 -0.79
N ASP A 229 -7.29 26.51 -1.84
CA ASP A 229 -5.83 26.71 -1.76
C ASP A 229 -5.41 28.18 -1.61
N GLU A 230 -6.19 29.14 -2.11
CA GLU A 230 -5.80 30.56 -2.14
C GLU A 230 -5.46 31.07 -0.72
N ASN A 231 -4.27 31.64 -0.53
CA ASN A 231 -3.87 32.16 0.78
C ASN A 231 -4.31 33.62 0.92
N THR A 232 -5.26 33.89 1.83
CA THR A 232 -5.80 35.23 2.11
C THR A 232 -5.40 35.69 3.51
N ALA A 233 -5.88 36.86 3.95
CA ALA A 233 -5.69 37.31 5.34
C ALA A 233 -6.24 36.31 6.38
N GLU A 234 -7.23 35.50 5.98
CA GLU A 234 -7.81 34.46 6.84
C GLU A 234 -7.06 33.12 6.74
N GLY A 235 -6.00 33.03 5.93
CA GLY A 235 -5.21 31.84 5.65
C GLY A 235 -5.67 31.09 4.40
N PHE A 236 -5.55 29.76 4.42
CA PHE A 236 -6.02 28.84 3.39
C PHE A 236 -6.93 27.78 4.01
N VAL A 237 -7.72 27.06 3.20
CA VAL A 237 -8.52 25.93 3.69
C VAL A 237 -7.64 24.68 3.71
N PHE A 238 -7.23 24.22 2.52
CA PHE A 238 -6.28 23.13 2.32
C PHE A 238 -5.48 23.39 1.05
N ARG A 239 -4.19 23.07 1.09
CA ARG A 239 -3.33 23.06 -0.11
C ARG A 239 -3.75 21.88 -0.99
N VAL A 240 -3.93 22.10 -2.29
CA VAL A 240 -4.47 21.08 -3.19
C VAL A 240 -3.39 20.56 -4.14
N ASP A 241 -3.18 19.26 -4.16
CA ASP A 241 -2.28 18.61 -5.10
C ASP A 241 -3.05 17.81 -6.17
N MET A 242 -2.88 18.20 -7.42
CA MET A 242 -3.52 17.57 -8.58
C MET A 242 -2.55 16.70 -9.40
N ARG A 243 -1.33 16.44 -8.92
CA ARG A 243 -0.26 15.78 -9.70
C ARG A 243 -0.50 14.29 -9.95
N LEU A 244 -1.35 13.64 -9.16
CA LEU A 244 -1.69 12.23 -9.32
C LEU A 244 -2.74 11.96 -10.41
N ARG A 245 -3.32 12.99 -11.02
CA ARG A 245 -4.28 12.82 -12.13
C ARG A 245 -3.60 12.28 -13.39
N PRO A 246 -4.34 11.63 -14.30
CA PRO A 246 -3.81 11.18 -15.59
C PRO A 246 -2.99 12.23 -16.33
N PHE A 247 -1.83 11.84 -16.85
CA PHE A 247 -0.83 12.72 -17.48
C PHE A 247 -0.22 13.81 -16.57
N GLY A 248 -0.48 13.75 -15.26
CA GLY A 248 0.08 14.66 -14.26
C GLY A 248 -0.23 16.13 -14.55
N GLY A 249 0.76 17.00 -14.30
CA GLY A 249 0.61 18.46 -14.46
C GLY A 249 0.21 18.94 -15.86
N SER A 250 0.51 18.15 -16.90
CA SER A 250 0.20 18.47 -18.30
C SER A 250 -1.14 17.94 -18.78
N GLY A 251 -1.81 17.09 -17.98
CA GLY A 251 -3.10 16.51 -18.30
C GLY A 251 -4.27 17.46 -18.07
N ALA A 252 -5.42 17.12 -18.67
CA ALA A 252 -6.70 17.76 -18.41
C ALA A 252 -7.00 17.76 -16.90
N LEU A 253 -7.71 18.80 -16.44
CA LEU A 253 -8.00 18.93 -15.01
C LEU A 253 -9.08 17.95 -14.54
N ALA A 254 -10.08 17.72 -15.38
CA ALA A 254 -11.15 16.75 -15.17
C ALA A 254 -11.30 15.88 -16.43
N LEU A 255 -11.49 14.58 -16.25
CA LEU A 255 -11.68 13.62 -17.34
C LEU A 255 -13.03 12.91 -17.20
N ASN A 256 -13.65 12.56 -18.32
CA ASN A 256 -14.79 11.65 -18.28
C ASN A 256 -14.33 10.22 -17.92
N PHE A 257 -15.26 9.34 -17.54
CA PHE A 257 -14.91 7.97 -17.13
C PHE A 257 -14.27 7.16 -18.27
N GLU A 258 -14.76 7.31 -19.50
CA GLU A 258 -14.22 6.63 -20.68
C GLU A 258 -12.74 6.98 -20.94
N ALA A 259 -12.38 8.27 -20.88
CA ALA A 259 -11.01 8.74 -21.05
C ALA A 259 -10.12 8.30 -19.89
N MET A 260 -10.66 8.27 -18.66
CA MET A 260 -9.93 7.78 -17.49
C MET A 260 -9.64 6.28 -17.58
N GLU A 261 -10.63 5.48 -17.98
CA GLU A 261 -10.47 4.04 -18.21
C GLU A 261 -9.44 3.78 -19.32
N ASN A 262 -9.59 4.44 -20.47
CA ASN A 262 -8.64 4.30 -21.58
C ASN A 262 -7.21 4.69 -21.18
N TYR A 263 -7.04 5.75 -20.38
CA TYR A 263 -5.74 6.14 -19.87
C TYR A 263 -5.10 5.02 -19.04
N TYR A 264 -5.81 4.50 -18.03
CA TYR A 264 -5.23 3.49 -17.15
C TYR A 264 -5.03 2.14 -17.83
N GLN A 265 -5.85 1.81 -18.84
CA GLN A 265 -5.66 0.62 -19.67
C GLN A 265 -4.43 0.71 -20.57
N VAL A 266 -4.20 1.86 -21.22
CA VAL A 266 -3.17 2.00 -22.26
C VAL A 266 -1.85 2.57 -21.72
N HIS A 267 -1.92 3.51 -20.77
CA HIS A 267 -0.78 4.31 -20.30
C HIS A 267 -0.48 4.14 -18.80
N GLY A 268 -1.38 3.48 -18.06
CA GLY A 268 -1.29 3.35 -16.61
C GLY A 268 -0.02 2.63 -16.15
N ARG A 269 0.71 3.27 -15.24
CA ARG A 269 1.99 2.81 -14.69
C ARG A 269 1.80 2.12 -13.34
N ASP A 270 2.77 1.30 -12.95
CA ASP A 270 2.65 0.50 -11.74
C ASP A 270 2.61 1.33 -10.45
N TRP A 271 3.33 2.46 -10.41
CA TRP A 271 3.26 3.39 -9.27
C TRP A 271 1.89 4.09 -9.17
N GLU A 272 1.15 4.22 -10.27
CA GLU A 272 -0.22 4.78 -10.23
C GLU A 272 -1.18 3.81 -9.57
N ARG A 273 -0.96 2.49 -9.70
CA ARG A 273 -1.71 1.49 -8.92
C ARG A 273 -1.47 1.65 -7.44
N TYR A 274 -0.21 1.83 -7.05
CA TYR A 274 0.17 2.10 -5.66
C TYR A 274 -0.57 3.32 -5.11
N ALA A 275 -0.65 4.41 -5.89
CA ALA A 275 -1.41 5.60 -5.51
C ALA A 275 -2.93 5.36 -5.42
N LEU A 276 -3.51 4.65 -6.39
CA LEU A 276 -4.94 4.40 -6.49
C LEU A 276 -5.49 3.40 -5.46
N ILE A 277 -4.65 2.60 -4.78
CA ILE A 277 -5.09 1.74 -3.66
C ILE A 277 -5.87 2.56 -2.62
N LYS A 278 -5.42 3.79 -2.37
CA LYS A 278 -6.03 4.67 -1.38
C LYS A 278 -7.18 5.51 -1.95
N ALA A 279 -7.49 5.44 -3.24
CA ALA A 279 -8.49 6.30 -3.87
C ALA A 279 -9.90 6.06 -3.29
N ARG A 280 -10.60 7.16 -2.98
CA ARG A 280 -11.97 7.15 -2.45
C ARG A 280 -12.76 8.36 -2.94
N PRO A 281 -14.06 8.24 -3.26
CA PRO A 281 -14.90 9.41 -3.51
C PRO A 281 -15.04 10.25 -2.23
N VAL A 282 -14.74 11.54 -2.32
CA VAL A 282 -14.86 12.51 -1.21
C VAL A 282 -15.92 13.58 -1.46
N ALA A 283 -16.21 13.88 -2.74
CA ALA A 283 -17.30 14.76 -3.13
C ALA A 283 -17.88 14.37 -4.50
N GLY A 284 -19.09 14.85 -4.78
CA GLY A 284 -19.94 14.39 -5.88
C GLY A 284 -20.94 13.33 -5.42
N ARG A 285 -21.60 12.67 -6.37
CA ARG A 285 -22.49 11.55 -6.06
C ARG A 285 -21.67 10.31 -5.68
N PRO A 286 -21.94 9.68 -4.52
CA PRO A 286 -21.23 8.47 -4.11
C PRO A 286 -21.31 7.35 -5.16
N GLU A 287 -22.46 7.21 -5.82
CA GLU A 287 -22.70 6.17 -6.82
C GLU A 287 -21.78 6.32 -8.04
N ASP A 288 -21.61 7.54 -8.54
CA ASP A 288 -20.74 7.85 -9.67
C ASP A 288 -19.27 7.58 -9.32
N GLY A 289 -18.86 7.91 -8.09
CA GLY A 289 -17.51 7.63 -7.59
C GLY A 289 -17.21 6.13 -7.45
N GLU A 290 -18.16 5.36 -6.91
CA GLU A 290 -18.03 3.90 -6.80
C GLU A 290 -18.07 3.22 -8.18
N GLN A 291 -18.86 3.75 -9.13
CA GLN A 291 -18.84 3.31 -10.52
C GLN A 291 -17.44 3.47 -11.12
N LEU A 292 -16.84 4.66 -10.98
CA LEU A 292 -15.49 4.92 -11.48
C LEU A 292 -14.46 3.98 -10.84
N LEU A 293 -14.48 3.82 -9.51
CA LEU A 293 -13.57 2.88 -8.84
C LEU A 293 -13.80 1.43 -9.26
N GLY A 294 -15.05 1.06 -9.57
CA GLY A 294 -15.40 -0.23 -10.15
C GLY A 294 -14.74 -0.45 -11.52
N LEU A 295 -14.76 0.56 -12.39
CA LEU A 295 -14.08 0.55 -13.69
C LEU A 295 -12.55 0.45 -13.54
N LEU A 296 -11.97 1.14 -12.55
CA LEU A 296 -10.52 1.14 -12.33
C LEU A 296 -10.02 -0.07 -11.53
N ARG A 297 -10.90 -0.80 -10.84
CA ARG A 297 -10.53 -1.94 -9.98
C ARG A 297 -9.63 -2.98 -10.69
N PRO A 298 -9.87 -3.40 -11.95
CA PRO A 298 -8.98 -4.34 -12.64
C PRO A 298 -7.58 -3.78 -12.90
N PHE A 299 -7.46 -2.47 -13.09
CA PHE A 299 -6.15 -1.81 -13.20
C PHE A 299 -5.44 -1.77 -11.86
N ILE A 300 -6.14 -1.41 -10.77
CA ILE A 300 -5.57 -1.26 -9.43
C ILE A 300 -5.16 -2.62 -8.84
N TYR A 301 -6.06 -3.60 -8.89
CA TYR A 301 -5.94 -4.90 -8.25
C TYR A 301 -5.93 -6.03 -9.27
N ARG A 302 -4.73 -6.38 -9.74
CA ARG A 302 -4.54 -7.44 -10.74
C ARG A 302 -4.91 -8.81 -10.17
N ARG A 303 -5.76 -9.56 -10.88
CA ARG A 303 -6.10 -10.95 -10.51
C ARG A 303 -4.96 -11.93 -10.78
N TYR A 304 -4.21 -11.67 -11.85
CA TYR A 304 -3.01 -12.42 -12.22
C TYR A 304 -1.82 -11.47 -12.17
N LEU A 305 -0.81 -11.84 -11.38
CA LEU A 305 0.44 -11.12 -11.35
C LEU A 305 1.32 -11.68 -12.45
N ASP A 306 1.69 -10.82 -13.39
CA ASP A 306 2.75 -11.11 -14.35
C ASP A 306 4.12 -10.71 -13.78
N TYR A 307 5.17 -11.12 -14.47
CA TYR A 307 6.56 -10.76 -14.17
C TYR A 307 6.78 -9.23 -14.05
N GLY A 308 5.99 -8.43 -14.78
CA GLY A 308 6.03 -6.97 -14.68
C GLY A 308 5.60 -6.43 -13.31
N ALA A 309 4.61 -7.06 -12.68
CA ALA A 309 4.09 -6.63 -11.37
C ALA A 309 5.14 -6.66 -10.25
N PHE A 310 5.97 -7.72 -10.22
CA PHE A 310 7.01 -7.87 -9.20
C PHE A 310 8.25 -7.03 -9.50
N ALA A 311 8.58 -6.83 -10.78
CA ALA A 311 9.62 -5.88 -11.18
C ALA A 311 9.25 -4.46 -10.72
N ALA A 312 8.01 -4.06 -10.90
CA ALA A 312 7.51 -2.76 -10.44
C ALA A 312 7.59 -2.57 -8.93
N LEU A 313 7.27 -3.60 -8.14
CA LEU A 313 7.45 -3.56 -6.69
C LEU A 313 8.91 -3.38 -6.28
N ARG A 314 9.85 -4.04 -6.97
CA ARG A 314 11.28 -3.85 -6.75
C ARG A 314 11.74 -2.44 -7.14
N GLU A 315 11.25 -1.91 -8.26
CA GLU A 315 11.53 -0.53 -8.67
C GLU A 315 10.99 0.46 -7.64
N MET A 316 9.78 0.25 -7.12
CA MET A 316 9.23 1.08 -6.05
C MET A 316 10.03 0.95 -4.74
N LYS A 317 10.48 -0.26 -4.35
CA LYS A 317 11.40 -0.45 -3.21
C LYS A 317 12.68 0.36 -3.42
N ALA A 318 13.29 0.24 -4.60
CA ALA A 318 14.52 0.93 -4.96
C ALA A 318 14.34 2.46 -4.95
N MET A 319 13.19 2.97 -5.41
CA MET A 319 12.86 4.40 -5.31
C MET A 319 12.75 4.87 -3.86
N VAL A 320 12.08 4.09 -2.99
CA VAL A 320 12.00 4.39 -1.55
C VAL A 320 13.40 4.40 -0.93
N ALA A 321 14.22 3.38 -1.18
CA ALA A 321 15.58 3.30 -0.68
C ALA A 321 16.49 4.43 -1.22
N ALA A 322 16.37 4.79 -2.50
CA ALA A 322 17.16 5.87 -3.11
C ALA A 322 16.82 7.23 -2.50
N GLU A 323 15.55 7.47 -2.13
CA GLU A 323 15.13 8.69 -1.46
C GLU A 323 15.76 8.81 -0.05
N VAL A 324 15.90 7.68 0.67
CA VAL A 324 16.59 7.59 1.97
C VAL A 324 18.07 7.96 1.85
N GLN A 325 18.76 7.52 0.79
CA GLN A 325 20.21 7.74 0.59
C GLN A 325 20.59 9.20 0.27
N ARG A 326 19.61 10.09 0.08
CA ARG A 326 19.87 11.52 -0.12
C ARG A 326 20.31 12.16 1.20
N GLN A 327 21.38 12.96 1.15
CA GLN A 327 21.92 13.66 2.33
C GLN A 327 20.81 14.45 3.06
N GLY A 328 20.72 14.26 4.38
CA GLY A 328 19.75 14.96 5.24
C GLY A 328 18.39 14.28 5.45
N MET A 329 18.24 13.00 5.09
CA MET A 329 17.02 12.22 5.38
C MET A 329 17.09 11.36 6.65
N ALA A 330 18.25 11.24 7.30
CA ALA A 330 18.38 10.50 8.57
C ALA A 330 17.50 11.09 9.69
N ASP A 331 17.32 12.42 9.69
CA ASP A 331 16.47 13.13 10.65
C ASP A 331 15.05 13.36 10.11
N ASN A 332 14.59 12.58 9.12
CA ASN A 332 13.25 12.68 8.54
C ASN A 332 12.37 11.48 8.96
N VAL A 333 11.32 11.74 9.74
CA VAL A 333 10.46 10.66 10.30
C VAL A 333 9.61 9.94 9.26
N LYS A 334 9.42 10.55 8.08
CA LYS A 334 8.61 9.98 7.00
C LYS A 334 9.45 9.23 5.97
N LEU A 335 10.54 9.86 5.52
CA LEU A 335 11.37 9.38 4.41
C LEU A 335 12.68 8.73 4.84
N GLY A 336 13.09 8.86 6.10
CA GLY A 336 14.28 8.18 6.61
C GLY A 336 14.10 6.67 6.67
N ALA A 337 15.21 5.93 6.79
CA ALA A 337 15.18 4.48 6.99
C ALA A 337 14.31 4.12 8.20
N GLY A 338 13.35 3.23 8.02
CA GLY A 338 12.39 2.88 9.07
C GLY A 338 11.28 3.91 9.32
N GLY A 339 11.14 4.91 8.45
CA GLY A 339 10.12 5.94 8.57
C GLY A 339 8.71 5.47 8.17
N ILE A 340 7.75 6.40 8.28
CA ILE A 340 6.32 6.17 7.96
C ILE A 340 6.14 5.52 6.59
N ARG A 341 6.92 5.95 5.59
CA ARG A 341 6.82 5.46 4.20
C ARG A 341 7.13 3.97 4.07
N GLU A 342 8.07 3.43 4.84
CA GLU A 342 8.40 2.00 4.80
C GLU A 342 7.25 1.16 5.38
N VAL A 343 6.60 1.61 6.45
CA VAL A 343 5.41 0.91 7.00
C VAL A 343 4.27 0.89 5.98
N GLU A 344 3.98 2.02 5.35
CA GLU A 344 2.96 2.11 4.29
C GLU A 344 3.28 1.17 3.13
N PHE A 345 4.56 1.11 2.74
CA PHE A 345 5.02 0.28 1.63
C PHE A 345 4.86 -1.21 1.92
N ILE A 346 5.19 -1.66 3.14
CA ILE A 346 4.98 -3.06 3.55
C ILE A 346 3.52 -3.46 3.30
N GLY A 347 2.56 -2.72 3.87
CA GLY A 347 1.14 -3.03 3.70
C GLY A 347 0.69 -2.97 2.25
N GLN A 348 1.00 -1.88 1.54
CA GLN A 348 0.53 -1.67 0.16
C GLN A 348 1.16 -2.64 -0.85
N ALA A 349 2.38 -3.11 -0.61
CA ALA A 349 2.98 -4.16 -1.43
C ALA A 349 2.14 -5.44 -1.39
N PHE A 350 1.66 -5.86 -0.20
CA PHE A 350 0.74 -6.99 -0.10
C PHE A 350 -0.60 -6.72 -0.80
N GLN A 351 -1.11 -5.50 -0.75
CA GLN A 351 -2.34 -5.12 -1.46
C GLN A 351 -2.17 -5.21 -2.99
N LEU A 352 -1.03 -4.78 -3.52
CA LEU A 352 -0.72 -4.90 -4.95
C LEU A 352 -0.55 -6.36 -5.39
N ILE A 353 0.07 -7.20 -4.55
CA ILE A 353 0.30 -8.61 -4.87
C ILE A 353 -1.00 -9.42 -4.76
N ARG A 354 -1.74 -9.25 -3.67
CA ARG A 354 -2.83 -10.16 -3.30
C ARG A 354 -4.22 -9.55 -3.42
N GLY A 355 -4.35 -8.22 -3.49
CA GLY A 355 -5.65 -7.54 -3.47
C GLY A 355 -6.59 -7.90 -4.62
N GLY A 356 -6.07 -8.42 -5.74
CA GLY A 356 -6.91 -8.92 -6.84
C GLY A 356 -7.52 -10.31 -6.60
N ARG A 357 -6.92 -11.12 -5.70
CA ARG A 357 -7.43 -12.44 -5.29
C ARG A 357 -8.10 -12.41 -3.91
N GLU A 358 -7.71 -11.45 -3.09
CA GLU A 358 -8.16 -11.29 -1.71
C GLU A 358 -8.81 -9.90 -1.53
N PRO A 359 -10.13 -9.77 -1.79
CA PRO A 359 -10.83 -8.49 -1.68
C PRO A 359 -10.71 -7.81 -0.30
N ALA A 360 -10.45 -8.57 0.77
CA ALA A 360 -10.18 -8.05 2.10
C ALA A 360 -8.92 -7.16 2.17
N LEU A 361 -7.99 -7.29 1.22
CA LEU A 361 -6.83 -6.41 1.07
C LEU A 361 -7.11 -5.16 0.23
N GLN A 362 -8.34 -4.94 -0.25
CA GLN A 362 -8.73 -3.70 -0.94
C GLN A 362 -9.17 -2.59 0.04
N GLN A 363 -8.82 -2.74 1.32
CA GLN A 363 -9.05 -1.74 2.37
C GLN A 363 -8.07 -0.59 2.25
N ARG A 364 -8.49 0.63 2.59
CA ARG A 364 -7.65 1.82 2.41
C ARG A 364 -6.76 2.08 3.63
N GLU A 365 -7.29 1.96 4.84
CA GLU A 365 -6.54 2.23 6.09
C GLU A 365 -5.40 1.23 6.32
N ILE A 366 -4.17 1.70 6.55
CA ILE A 366 -2.98 0.87 6.77
C ILE A 366 -3.13 -0.01 8.00
N ARG A 367 -3.80 0.48 9.04
CA ARG A 367 -4.06 -0.28 10.27
C ARG A 367 -4.88 -1.54 9.99
N ARG A 368 -5.92 -1.42 9.16
CA ARG A 368 -6.77 -2.57 8.80
C ARG A 368 -6.02 -3.55 7.91
N VAL A 369 -5.20 -3.05 6.99
CA VAL A 369 -4.35 -3.87 6.12
C VAL A 369 -3.37 -4.69 6.97
N LEU A 370 -2.62 -4.05 7.87
CA LEU A 370 -1.65 -4.74 8.72
C LEU A 370 -2.32 -5.74 9.68
N ALA A 371 -3.47 -5.39 10.27
CA ALA A 371 -4.24 -6.32 11.09
C ALA A 371 -4.68 -7.57 10.31
N TRP A 372 -5.20 -7.38 9.08
CA TRP A 372 -5.57 -8.48 8.20
C TRP A 372 -4.37 -9.38 7.85
N LEU A 373 -3.19 -8.79 7.60
CA LEU A 373 -1.97 -9.56 7.34
C LEU A 373 -1.56 -10.43 8.52
N ALA A 374 -1.79 -9.99 9.76
CA ALA A 374 -1.56 -10.81 10.95
C ALA A 374 -2.60 -11.93 11.10
N GLU A 375 -3.87 -11.65 10.81
CA GLU A 375 -4.97 -12.62 10.91
C GLU A 375 -4.83 -13.77 9.91
N GLN A 376 -4.28 -13.50 8.73
CA GLN A 376 -4.02 -14.49 7.68
C GLN A 376 -2.58 -15.07 7.72
N ASP A 377 -1.86 -14.81 8.81
CA ASP A 377 -0.47 -15.23 9.07
C ASP A 377 0.57 -14.77 8.02
N TYR A 378 0.23 -13.81 7.15
CA TYR A 378 1.16 -13.30 6.14
C TYR A 378 2.33 -12.55 6.77
N LEU A 379 2.09 -11.95 7.93
CA LEU A 379 3.12 -11.42 8.81
C LEU A 379 2.91 -11.99 10.22
N PRO A 380 3.99 -12.34 10.95
CA PRO A 380 3.85 -12.74 12.34
C PRO A 380 3.16 -11.64 13.16
N ARG A 381 2.28 -12.02 14.09
CA ARG A 381 1.53 -11.06 14.92
C ARG A 381 2.43 -10.05 15.63
N TYR A 382 3.58 -10.50 16.14
CA TYR A 382 4.54 -9.61 16.82
C TYR A 382 5.13 -8.55 15.87
N VAL A 383 5.33 -8.88 14.58
CA VAL A 383 5.82 -7.93 13.57
C VAL A 383 4.76 -6.85 13.36
N VAL A 384 3.50 -7.25 13.19
CA VAL A 384 2.39 -6.30 12.98
C VAL A 384 2.20 -5.38 14.17
N VAL A 385 2.26 -5.89 15.41
CA VAL A 385 2.23 -5.05 16.62
C VAL A 385 3.37 -4.03 16.59
N GLN A 386 4.60 -4.47 16.32
CA GLN A 386 5.75 -3.56 16.26
C GLN A 386 5.64 -2.50 15.15
N LEU A 387 5.08 -2.87 13.98
CA LEU A 387 4.83 -1.94 12.87
C LEU A 387 3.75 -0.92 13.23
N LEU A 388 2.66 -1.33 13.87
CA LEU A 388 1.59 -0.43 14.30
C LEU A 388 2.06 0.52 15.41
N ASP A 389 2.77 0.01 16.41
CA ASP A 389 3.32 0.85 17.49
C ASP A 389 4.31 1.89 16.93
N ALA A 390 5.17 1.47 15.99
CA ALA A 390 6.06 2.39 15.29
C ALA A 390 5.30 3.40 14.42
N TYR A 391 4.28 2.96 13.69
CA TYR A 391 3.47 3.86 12.87
C TYR A 391 2.80 4.93 13.73
N VAL A 392 2.23 4.55 14.88
CA VAL A 392 1.61 5.48 15.83
C VAL A 392 2.63 6.50 16.30
N PHE A 393 3.75 6.03 16.86
CA PHE A 393 4.78 6.91 17.41
C PHE A 393 5.38 7.88 16.37
N LEU A 394 5.63 7.39 15.14
CA LEU A 394 6.17 8.19 14.05
C LEU A 394 5.16 9.23 13.54
N ARG A 395 3.88 8.87 13.47
CA ARG A 395 2.81 9.78 13.05
C ARG A 395 2.48 10.82 14.12
N ASP A 396 2.51 10.46 15.40
CA ASP A 396 2.38 11.41 16.50
C ASP A 396 3.55 12.40 16.48
N THR A 397 4.78 11.90 16.29
CA THR A 397 5.97 12.77 16.11
C THR A 397 5.78 13.72 14.91
N GLU A 398 5.28 13.23 13.78
CA GLU A 398 4.95 14.05 12.61
C GLU A 398 3.88 15.09 12.92
N HIS A 399 2.82 14.73 13.66
CA HIS A 399 1.77 15.66 14.07
C HIS A 399 2.35 16.75 14.97
N ARG A 400 3.13 16.41 16.01
CA ARG A 400 3.75 17.40 16.91
C ARG A 400 4.66 18.39 16.18
N LEU A 401 5.43 17.91 15.21
CA LEU A 401 6.28 18.76 14.37
C LEU A 401 5.43 19.77 13.56
N GLN A 402 4.28 19.34 13.06
CA GLN A 402 3.40 20.16 12.23
C GLN A 402 2.53 21.10 13.07
N GLU A 403 1.95 20.61 14.16
CA GLU A 403 1.12 21.34 15.13
C GLU A 403 1.85 22.48 15.81
N TYR A 404 3.19 22.44 15.86
CA TYR A 404 3.96 23.55 16.39
C TYR A 404 3.60 24.87 15.70
N ARG A 405 3.53 24.90 14.36
CA ARG A 405 3.32 26.12 13.56
C ARG A 405 2.38 25.97 12.36
N ASP A 406 1.66 24.85 12.25
CA ASP A 406 0.87 24.47 11.07
C ASP A 406 1.71 24.49 9.78
N GLN A 407 2.87 23.84 9.86
CA GLN A 407 3.86 23.77 8.79
C GLN A 407 4.06 22.33 8.34
N GLN A 408 4.16 22.12 7.03
CA GLN A 408 4.43 20.80 6.46
C GLN A 408 5.90 20.45 6.60
N THR A 409 6.27 19.93 7.76
CA THR A 409 7.61 19.43 8.05
C THR A 409 7.56 17.96 8.47
N HIS A 410 8.62 17.26 8.11
CA HIS A 410 8.90 15.88 8.52
C HIS A 410 10.29 15.75 9.16
N ARG A 411 11.02 16.87 9.27
CA ARG A 411 12.41 16.88 9.76
C ARG A 411 12.43 17.22 11.24
N LEU A 412 13.25 16.49 11.98
CA LEU A 412 13.50 16.77 13.39
C LEU A 412 14.17 18.14 13.56
N PRO A 413 13.85 18.87 14.64
CA PRO A 413 14.46 20.16 14.91
C PRO A 413 15.93 20.04 15.27
N THR A 414 16.70 21.07 14.94
CA THR A 414 18.12 21.19 15.30
C THR A 414 18.33 22.10 16.51
N ASP A 415 17.45 23.07 16.74
CA ASP A 415 17.55 23.98 17.87
C ASP A 415 17.09 23.32 19.19
N GLN A 416 17.75 23.69 20.29
CA GLN A 416 17.55 23.06 21.59
C GLN A 416 16.12 23.25 22.12
N THR A 417 15.54 24.44 21.94
CA THR A 417 14.19 24.75 22.41
C THR A 417 13.13 23.94 21.68
N ALA A 418 13.20 23.83 20.35
CA ALA A 418 12.24 23.02 19.59
C ALA A 418 12.44 21.52 19.83
N ARG A 419 13.66 21.04 20.08
CA ARG A 419 13.91 19.67 20.55
C ARG A 419 13.22 19.40 21.88
N GLN A 420 13.38 20.29 22.84
CA GLN A 420 12.71 20.17 24.14
C GLN A 420 11.19 20.22 24.00
N ARG A 421 10.67 21.06 23.10
CA ARG A 421 9.23 21.15 22.80
C ARG A 421 8.69 19.85 22.22
N LEU A 422 9.37 19.28 21.24
CA LEU A 422 8.98 18.02 20.62
C LEU A 422 9.00 16.88 21.65
N ALA A 423 10.08 16.76 22.43
CA ALA A 423 10.19 15.77 23.49
C ALA A 423 9.03 15.89 24.49
N TYR A 424 8.78 17.10 25.00
CA TYR A 424 7.69 17.37 25.95
C TYR A 424 6.31 17.06 25.36
N SER A 425 6.08 17.39 24.08
CA SER A 425 4.81 17.07 23.39
C SER A 425 4.61 15.57 23.11
N MET A 426 5.67 14.77 23.25
CA MET A 426 5.68 13.32 23.14
C MET A 426 5.79 12.66 24.53
N ASP A 427 5.46 13.40 25.60
CA ASP A 427 5.51 12.94 27.00
C ASP A 427 6.89 12.45 27.46
N CYS A 428 7.95 12.97 26.85
CA CYS A 428 9.34 12.73 27.25
C CYS A 428 9.89 13.92 28.03
N GLU A 429 10.63 13.68 29.11
CA GLU A 429 11.22 14.74 29.93
C GLU A 429 12.28 15.52 29.17
N THR A 430 13.13 14.83 28.41
CA THR A 430 14.23 15.44 27.65
C THR A 430 14.34 14.89 26.23
N TRP A 431 15.09 15.61 25.39
CA TRP A 431 15.45 15.13 24.05
C TRP A 431 16.20 13.79 24.08
N ASP A 432 17.04 13.59 25.10
CA ASP A 432 17.87 12.40 25.25
C ASP A 432 17.05 11.17 25.67
N ASP A 433 15.84 11.37 26.22
CA ASP A 433 14.86 10.30 26.47
C ASP A 433 14.04 9.98 25.21
N PHE A 434 13.70 11.01 24.42
CA PHE A 434 12.88 10.87 23.22
C PHE A 434 13.63 10.21 22.06
N ILE A 435 14.83 10.68 21.74
CA ILE A 435 15.52 10.28 20.50
C ILE A 435 15.86 8.77 20.43
N PRO A 436 16.23 8.07 21.52
CA PRO A 436 16.45 6.63 21.48
C PRO A 436 15.16 5.85 21.22
N VAL A 437 14.01 6.30 21.74
CA VAL A 437 12.71 5.67 21.50
C VAL A 437 12.34 5.77 20.02
N LEU A 438 12.44 6.98 19.45
CA LEU A 438 12.22 7.21 18.01
C LEU A 438 13.10 6.31 17.15
N ARG A 439 14.41 6.30 17.42
CA ARG A 439 15.38 5.48 16.67
C ARG A 439 15.12 3.98 16.84
N GLY A 440 14.65 3.55 18.01
CA GLY A 440 14.26 2.16 18.27
C GLY A 440 13.07 1.73 17.40
N HIS A 441 12.05 2.59 17.25
CA HIS A 441 10.94 2.32 16.33
C HIS A 441 11.40 2.28 14.87
N MET A 442 12.19 3.26 14.43
CA MET A 442 12.71 3.29 13.05
C MET A 442 13.58 2.07 12.75
N ALA A 443 14.50 1.68 13.64
CA ALA A 443 15.33 0.50 13.44
C ALA A 443 14.51 -0.80 13.32
N ARG A 444 13.44 -0.96 14.11
CA ARG A 444 12.53 -2.11 14.01
C ARG A 444 11.80 -2.13 12.67
N VAL A 445 11.23 -1.00 12.24
CA VAL A 445 10.55 -0.89 10.94
C VAL A 445 11.50 -1.24 9.82
N HIS A 446 12.71 -0.65 9.82
CA HIS A 446 13.70 -0.90 8.78
C HIS A 446 14.13 -2.37 8.72
N SER A 447 14.33 -3.01 9.88
CA SER A 447 14.62 -4.45 9.93
C SER A 447 13.48 -5.30 9.35
N HIS A 448 12.22 -4.97 9.63
CA HIS A 448 11.08 -5.69 9.06
C HIS A 448 10.93 -5.43 7.57
N PHE A 449 11.17 -4.19 7.13
CA PHE A 449 11.16 -3.81 5.73
C PHE A 449 12.17 -4.63 4.93
N GLU A 450 13.42 -4.74 5.41
CA GLU A 450 14.40 -5.59 4.76
C GLU A 450 14.00 -7.07 4.81
N GLN A 451 13.56 -7.61 5.95
CA GLN A 451 13.14 -9.03 6.03
C GLN A 451 11.98 -9.39 5.10
N VAL A 452 11.03 -8.49 4.88
CA VAL A 452 9.88 -8.73 3.99
C VAL A 452 10.29 -8.70 2.51
N PHE A 453 11.32 -7.93 2.15
CA PHE A 453 11.69 -7.69 0.76
C PHE A 453 13.10 -8.14 0.35
N GLU A 454 13.90 -8.70 1.26
CA GLU A 454 15.19 -9.29 0.95
C GLU A 454 15.00 -10.73 0.47
N ALA A 455 15.43 -10.96 -0.78
CA ALA A 455 16.05 -12.21 -1.14
C ALA A 455 17.30 -12.41 -0.26
N PRO A 456 17.65 -13.64 0.18
CA PRO A 456 18.96 -13.83 0.78
C PRO A 456 20.02 -13.35 -0.25
N GLN A 457 20.92 -12.46 0.18
CA GLN A 457 22.20 -12.06 -0.45
C GLN A 457 22.33 -10.62 -0.99
N THR A 458 22.56 -9.70 -0.07
CA THR A 458 23.21 -8.40 -0.27
C THR A 458 24.52 -8.36 0.52
N GLY A 459 25.54 -9.08 0.02
CA GLY A 459 26.91 -9.05 0.56
C GLY A 459 27.96 -9.12 -0.55
N ASP A 460 29.22 -8.78 -0.24
CA ASP A 460 30.37 -8.75 -1.17
C ASP A 460 30.55 -10.02 -2.01
N GLY A 461 30.05 -11.17 -1.53
CA GLY A 461 30.05 -12.44 -2.25
C GLY A 461 29.26 -12.44 -3.57
N LYS A 462 28.25 -11.57 -3.74
CA LYS A 462 27.50 -11.48 -5.01
C LYS A 462 28.37 -10.99 -6.16
N ALA A 463 29.22 -9.99 -5.92
CA ALA A 463 30.08 -9.43 -6.95
C ALA A 463 31.10 -10.47 -7.46
N ALA A 464 31.60 -11.32 -6.55
CA ALA A 464 32.51 -12.41 -6.90
C ALA A 464 31.80 -13.51 -7.71
N LEU A 465 30.57 -13.90 -7.33
CA LEU A 465 29.77 -14.88 -8.06
C LEU A 465 29.29 -14.37 -9.43
N ASP A 466 28.96 -13.08 -9.53
CA ASP A 466 28.65 -12.41 -10.80
C ASP A 466 29.85 -12.46 -11.75
N ALA A 467 31.04 -12.10 -11.27
CA ALA A 467 32.29 -12.15 -12.04
C ALA A 467 32.67 -13.59 -12.44
N LEU A 468 32.43 -14.56 -11.55
CA LEU A 468 32.65 -15.98 -11.83
C LEU A 468 31.76 -16.47 -12.97
N TRP A 469 30.45 -16.18 -12.92
CA TRP A 469 29.53 -16.58 -13.98
C TRP A 469 29.88 -15.94 -15.32
N GLN A 470 30.20 -14.64 -15.32
CA GLN A 470 30.60 -13.90 -16.53
C GLN A 470 31.93 -14.39 -17.13
N GLY A 471 32.75 -15.11 -16.34
CA GLY A 471 34.03 -15.66 -16.79
C GLY A 471 35.14 -14.61 -16.86
N THR A 472 35.05 -13.59 -16.01
CA THR A 472 36.04 -12.50 -15.93
C THR A 472 37.15 -12.79 -14.91
N LEU A 473 36.98 -13.81 -14.07
CA LEU A 473 37.97 -14.28 -13.11
C LEU A 473 38.94 -15.29 -13.74
N ASP A 474 40.18 -15.30 -13.27
CA ASP A 474 41.12 -16.40 -13.55
C ASP A 474 40.76 -17.67 -12.74
N ASP A 475 41.32 -18.82 -13.11
CA ASP A 475 41.00 -20.11 -12.50
C ASP A 475 41.26 -20.15 -10.98
N VAL A 476 42.22 -19.36 -10.48
CA VAL A 476 42.58 -19.31 -9.06
C VAL A 476 41.55 -18.48 -8.29
N ALA A 477 41.24 -17.28 -8.77
CA ALA A 477 40.23 -16.40 -8.19
C ALA A 477 38.83 -17.02 -8.26
N ALA A 478 38.51 -17.74 -9.34
CA ALA A 478 37.24 -18.43 -9.48
C ALA A 478 37.09 -19.58 -8.46
N GLN A 479 38.15 -20.38 -8.25
CA GLN A 479 38.13 -21.42 -7.22
C GLN A 479 38.04 -20.85 -5.80
N MET A 480 38.66 -19.69 -5.53
CA MET A 480 38.52 -19.00 -4.25
C MET A 480 37.08 -18.52 -4.02
N ALA A 481 36.45 -17.88 -5.01
CA ALA A 481 35.06 -17.45 -4.92
C ALA A 481 34.10 -18.62 -4.68
N LEU A 482 34.33 -19.78 -5.30
CA LEU A 482 33.55 -20.99 -5.04
C LEU A 482 33.78 -21.54 -3.63
N ARG A 483 35.02 -21.50 -3.13
CA ARG A 483 35.33 -21.94 -1.76
C ARG A 483 34.65 -21.06 -0.72
N GLU A 484 34.66 -19.74 -0.93
CA GLU A 484 33.97 -18.77 -0.07
C GLU A 484 32.44 -18.92 -0.14
N ALA A 485 31.92 -19.31 -1.31
CA ALA A 485 30.49 -19.58 -1.48
C ALA A 485 30.04 -20.92 -0.84
N GLY A 486 30.96 -21.78 -0.40
CA GLY A 486 30.64 -23.03 0.32
C GLY A 486 30.81 -24.33 -0.48
N PHE A 487 31.47 -24.29 -1.65
CA PHE A 487 31.73 -25.49 -2.47
C PHE A 487 33.02 -26.22 -2.07
N ASP A 488 33.01 -27.55 -2.21
CA ASP A 488 34.12 -28.40 -1.81
C ASP A 488 35.10 -28.70 -2.95
N ASP A 489 34.66 -29.39 -4.01
CA ASP A 489 35.43 -29.64 -5.23
C ASP A 489 35.28 -28.47 -6.20
N THR A 490 35.89 -27.33 -5.84
CA THR A 490 35.81 -26.08 -6.61
C THR A 490 36.31 -26.25 -8.05
N ALA A 491 37.27 -27.15 -8.30
CA ALA A 491 37.76 -27.44 -9.64
C ALA A 491 36.72 -28.19 -10.49
N ALA A 492 35.99 -29.16 -9.92
CA ALA A 492 34.90 -29.83 -10.63
C ALA A 492 33.70 -28.90 -10.85
N VAL A 493 33.33 -28.10 -9.84
CA VAL A 493 32.25 -27.12 -9.93
C VAL A 493 32.54 -26.09 -11.02
N LEU A 494 33.76 -25.53 -11.07
CA LEU A 494 34.16 -24.58 -12.11
C LEU A 494 34.07 -25.18 -13.51
N ARG A 495 34.45 -26.46 -13.69
CA ARG A 495 34.27 -27.16 -14.98
C ARG A 495 32.80 -27.27 -15.38
N GLN A 496 31.90 -27.57 -14.45
CA GLN A 496 30.47 -27.70 -14.72
C GLN A 496 29.82 -26.36 -15.10
N ILE A 497 30.16 -25.29 -14.36
CA ILE A 497 29.68 -23.93 -14.65
C ILE A 497 30.16 -23.47 -16.03
N THR A 498 31.45 -23.69 -16.33
CA THR A 498 32.04 -23.34 -17.63
C THR A 498 31.39 -24.14 -18.76
N ALA A 499 31.17 -25.44 -18.58
CA ALA A 499 30.49 -26.29 -19.58
C ALA A 499 29.06 -25.81 -19.87
N LEU A 500 28.30 -25.38 -18.85
CA LEU A 500 26.97 -24.82 -19.05
C LEU A 500 27.02 -23.50 -19.83
N ARG A 501 27.91 -22.58 -19.43
CA ARG A 501 28.11 -21.28 -20.09
C ARG A 501 28.55 -21.42 -21.55
N ASP A 502 29.39 -22.40 -21.86
CA ASP A 502 29.86 -22.64 -23.23
C ASP A 502 28.96 -23.57 -24.04
N SER A 503 27.88 -24.09 -23.45
CA SER A 503 26.98 -25.01 -24.12
C SER A 503 26.27 -24.37 -25.33
N SER A 504 26.00 -25.18 -26.36
CA SER A 504 25.23 -24.75 -27.52
C SER A 504 23.81 -24.31 -27.15
N ARG A 505 23.23 -24.87 -26.08
CA ARG A 505 21.92 -24.48 -25.54
C ARG A 505 21.93 -23.07 -24.99
N TYR A 506 22.97 -22.68 -24.24
CA TYR A 506 23.15 -21.33 -23.73
C TYR A 506 23.38 -20.31 -24.86
N ARG A 507 24.26 -20.62 -25.82
CA ARG A 507 24.56 -19.75 -26.96
C ARG A 507 23.36 -19.53 -27.87
N ALA A 508 22.48 -20.52 -27.99
CA ALA A 508 21.24 -20.43 -28.77
C ALA A 508 20.10 -19.64 -28.09
N LEU A 509 20.26 -19.18 -26.84
CA LEU A 509 19.24 -18.35 -26.19
C LEU A 509 19.14 -16.97 -26.83
N HIS A 510 17.91 -16.49 -27.00
CA HIS A 510 17.63 -15.10 -27.32
C HIS A 510 18.16 -14.17 -26.22
N ARG A 511 18.41 -12.90 -26.56
CA ARG A 511 18.98 -11.89 -25.66
C ARG A 511 18.33 -11.87 -24.27
N THR A 512 17.00 -11.83 -24.22
CA THR A 512 16.24 -11.82 -22.95
C THR A 512 16.41 -13.10 -22.12
N GLY A 513 16.49 -14.27 -22.76
CA GLY A 513 16.72 -15.54 -22.06
C GLY A 513 18.13 -15.62 -21.47
N ARG A 514 19.13 -15.08 -22.19
CA ARG A 514 20.51 -14.99 -21.71
C ARG A 514 20.64 -14.03 -20.52
N GLU A 515 20.09 -12.82 -20.65
CA GLU A 515 20.09 -11.83 -19.56
C GLU A 515 19.43 -12.36 -18.28
N ARG A 516 18.36 -13.17 -18.40
CA ARG A 516 17.72 -13.82 -17.25
C ARG A 516 18.60 -14.89 -16.61
N LEU A 517 19.22 -15.74 -17.43
CA LEU A 517 20.11 -16.78 -16.93
C LEU A 517 21.37 -16.17 -16.27
N ASP A 518 21.87 -15.07 -16.83
CA ASP A 518 22.98 -14.29 -16.27
C ASP A 518 22.69 -13.71 -14.89
N ARG A 519 21.41 -13.35 -14.64
CA ARG A 519 20.95 -12.92 -13.33
C ARG A 519 20.70 -14.09 -12.38
N LEU A 520 20.23 -15.23 -12.90
CA LEU A 520 19.85 -16.39 -12.10
C LEU A 520 21.06 -17.13 -11.54
N MET A 521 22.07 -17.36 -12.37
CA MET A 521 23.17 -18.26 -12.02
C MET A 521 23.93 -17.81 -10.75
N PRO A 522 24.28 -16.53 -10.57
CA PRO A 522 24.91 -16.07 -9.33
C PRO A 522 24.03 -16.31 -8.10
N LEU A 523 22.72 -16.04 -8.18
CA LEU A 523 21.77 -16.28 -7.09
C LEU A 523 21.67 -17.77 -6.74
N LEU A 524 21.62 -18.62 -7.77
CA LEU A 524 21.53 -20.08 -7.63
C LEU A 524 22.82 -20.66 -7.03
N LEU A 525 23.99 -20.16 -7.44
CA LEU A 525 25.28 -20.58 -6.89
C LEU A 525 25.41 -20.21 -5.41
N GLY A 526 25.07 -18.98 -5.04
CA GLY A 526 25.12 -18.55 -3.64
C GLY A 526 24.11 -19.29 -2.76
N ALA A 527 22.91 -19.58 -3.29
CA ALA A 527 21.92 -20.36 -2.56
C ALA A 527 22.32 -21.83 -2.41
N ALA A 528 22.88 -22.46 -3.45
CA ALA A 528 23.32 -23.86 -3.39
C ALA A 528 24.52 -24.06 -2.46
N GLY A 529 25.45 -23.09 -2.44
CA GLY A 529 26.64 -23.13 -1.59
C GLY A 529 26.36 -23.00 -0.09
N ALA A 530 25.17 -22.51 0.28
CA ALA A 530 24.74 -22.42 1.68
C ALA A 530 24.22 -23.76 2.27
N HIS A 531 24.20 -24.84 1.49
CA HIS A 531 23.72 -26.16 1.92
C HIS A 531 24.85 -27.18 2.09
N ASP A 532 24.62 -28.16 2.96
CA ASP A 532 25.47 -29.35 3.05
C ASP A 532 25.47 -30.11 1.71
N GLU A 533 26.61 -30.71 1.34
CA GLU A 533 26.81 -31.35 0.04
C GLU A 533 26.54 -30.42 -1.16
N ALA A 534 26.91 -29.13 -1.04
CA ALA A 534 26.70 -28.07 -2.05
C ALA A 534 26.99 -28.51 -3.49
N ASP A 535 28.07 -29.26 -3.71
CA ASP A 535 28.48 -29.78 -5.02
C ASP A 535 27.40 -30.70 -5.65
N VAL A 536 26.76 -31.54 -4.84
CA VAL A 536 25.69 -32.46 -5.27
C VAL A 536 24.40 -31.69 -5.55
N VAL A 537 24.09 -30.70 -4.70
CA VAL A 537 22.92 -29.82 -4.87
C VAL A 537 23.05 -29.05 -6.19
N LEU A 538 24.21 -28.47 -6.46
CA LEU A 538 24.47 -27.75 -7.70
C LEU A 538 24.32 -28.66 -8.92
N GLN A 539 24.84 -29.89 -8.88
CA GLN A 539 24.69 -30.83 -10.00
C GLN A 539 23.21 -31.13 -10.32
N ARG A 540 22.35 -31.23 -9.31
CA ARG A 540 20.90 -31.41 -9.48
C ARG A 540 20.26 -30.16 -10.10
N LEU A 541 20.63 -28.99 -9.61
CA LEU A 541 20.12 -27.71 -10.10
C LEU A 541 20.55 -27.41 -11.54
N LEU A 542 21.81 -27.69 -11.91
CA LEU A 542 22.31 -27.48 -13.27
C LEU A 542 21.53 -28.32 -14.29
N LYS A 543 21.17 -29.57 -13.95
CA LYS A 543 20.31 -30.42 -14.81
C LYS A 543 18.92 -29.81 -15.03
N LEU A 544 18.35 -29.20 -13.99
CA LEU A 544 17.08 -28.48 -14.09
C LEU A 544 17.21 -27.24 -14.98
N ILE A 545 18.24 -26.42 -14.76
CA ILE A 545 18.51 -25.24 -15.59
C ILE A 545 18.68 -25.65 -17.05
N GLU A 546 19.39 -26.73 -17.37
CA GLU A 546 19.51 -27.24 -18.73
C GLU A 546 18.19 -27.70 -19.36
N ALA A 547 17.26 -28.22 -18.56
CA ALA A 547 15.94 -28.63 -19.00
C ALA A 547 15.02 -27.44 -19.28
N VAL A 548 15.16 -26.35 -18.51
CA VAL A 548 14.29 -25.16 -18.62
C VAL A 548 14.93 -23.99 -19.38
N ALA A 549 16.21 -24.06 -19.75
CA ALA A 549 16.96 -22.94 -20.33
C ALA A 549 16.25 -22.26 -21.51
N ARG A 550 15.60 -23.03 -22.39
CA ARG A 550 14.87 -22.48 -23.55
C ARG A 550 13.50 -21.88 -23.23
N ARG A 551 13.01 -22.09 -22.01
CA ARG A 551 11.70 -21.62 -21.53
C ARG A 551 11.93 -20.43 -20.60
N SER A 552 12.06 -19.25 -21.20
CA SER A 552 12.42 -18.01 -20.51
C SER A 552 11.49 -17.64 -19.35
N ALA A 553 10.24 -18.12 -19.35
CA ALA A 553 9.28 -17.95 -18.26
C ALA A 553 9.80 -18.54 -16.94
N TYR A 554 10.25 -19.81 -16.94
CA TYR A 554 10.75 -20.47 -15.74
C TYR A 554 12.04 -19.84 -15.20
N LEU A 555 12.93 -19.37 -16.08
CA LEU A 555 14.11 -18.60 -15.65
C LEU A 555 13.71 -17.27 -14.99
N SER A 556 12.70 -16.59 -15.54
CA SER A 556 12.15 -15.37 -14.93
C SER A 556 11.56 -15.67 -13.57
N LEU A 557 10.76 -16.73 -13.44
CA LEU A 557 10.16 -17.14 -12.17
C LEU A 557 11.20 -17.27 -11.08
N LEU A 558 12.31 -17.99 -11.33
CA LEU A 558 13.35 -18.21 -10.34
C LEU A 558 14.18 -16.96 -10.01
N VAL A 559 14.39 -16.06 -10.98
CA VAL A 559 15.07 -14.77 -10.73
C VAL A 559 14.19 -13.82 -9.90
N GLU A 560 12.88 -13.86 -10.14
CA GLU A 560 11.96 -12.86 -9.63
C GLU A 560 11.27 -13.26 -8.33
N HIS A 561 11.28 -14.55 -7.99
CA HIS A 561 10.75 -15.11 -6.75
C HIS A 561 11.86 -15.77 -5.92
N PRO A 562 12.57 -14.99 -5.09
CA PRO A 562 13.64 -15.52 -4.22
C PRO A 562 13.19 -16.64 -3.29
N LEU A 563 11.93 -16.57 -2.82
CA LEU A 563 11.33 -17.64 -2.04
C LEU A 563 11.23 -18.93 -2.86
N ALA A 564 10.74 -18.88 -4.09
CA ALA A 564 10.66 -20.06 -4.95
C ALA A 564 12.05 -20.62 -5.30
N LEU A 565 13.05 -19.76 -5.51
CA LEU A 565 14.45 -20.18 -5.68
C LEU A 565 14.98 -20.87 -4.40
N SER A 566 14.70 -20.30 -3.23
CA SER A 566 15.09 -20.89 -1.95
C SER A 566 14.41 -22.25 -1.73
N GLN A 567 13.11 -22.37 -2.03
CA GLN A 567 12.40 -23.65 -1.96
C GLN A 567 12.94 -24.65 -2.96
N LEU A 568 13.21 -24.22 -4.20
CA LEU A 568 13.81 -25.07 -5.23
C LEU A 568 15.12 -25.68 -4.74
N VAL A 569 16.04 -24.86 -4.24
CA VAL A 569 17.35 -25.29 -3.76
C VAL A 569 17.18 -26.24 -2.57
N ARG A 570 16.32 -25.88 -1.60
CA ARG A 570 16.02 -26.71 -0.43
C ARG A 570 15.51 -28.11 -0.79
N LEU A 571 14.53 -28.19 -1.69
CA LEU A 571 13.97 -29.47 -2.15
C LEU A 571 14.96 -30.29 -2.97
N CYS A 572 15.77 -29.62 -3.80
CA CYS A 572 16.80 -30.28 -4.58
C CYS A 572 17.95 -30.79 -3.71
N ALA A 573 18.24 -30.12 -2.60
CA ALA A 573 19.17 -30.61 -1.58
C ALA A 573 18.59 -31.85 -0.87
N ALA A 574 17.34 -31.74 -0.41
CA ALA A 574 16.71 -32.76 0.42
C ALA A 574 16.32 -34.04 -0.35
N SER A 575 15.99 -33.98 -1.64
CA SER A 575 15.54 -35.17 -2.40
C SER A 575 16.03 -35.23 -3.85
N PRO A 576 16.80 -36.27 -4.23
CA PRO A 576 17.17 -36.50 -5.63
C PRO A 576 15.95 -36.85 -6.50
N TRP A 577 14.91 -37.44 -5.91
CA TRP A 577 13.68 -37.77 -6.63
C TRP A 577 12.90 -36.51 -7.01
N ILE A 578 12.77 -35.55 -6.09
CA ILE A 578 12.10 -34.27 -6.38
C ILE A 578 12.87 -33.51 -7.46
N ALA A 579 14.19 -33.45 -7.37
CA ALA A 579 15.02 -32.84 -8.41
C ALA A 579 14.79 -33.48 -9.80
N ALA A 580 14.79 -34.81 -9.88
CA ALA A 580 14.51 -35.53 -11.13
C ALA A 580 13.08 -35.27 -11.64
N ARG A 581 12.11 -35.14 -10.73
CA ARG A 581 10.72 -34.84 -11.09
C ARG A 581 10.55 -33.43 -11.67
N LEU A 582 11.20 -32.42 -11.09
CA LEU A 582 11.19 -31.04 -11.59
C LEU A 582 11.86 -30.92 -12.98
N VAL A 583 12.91 -31.70 -13.23
CA VAL A 583 13.55 -31.82 -14.56
C VAL A 583 12.56 -32.40 -15.58
N GLN A 584 11.82 -33.45 -15.19
CA GLN A 584 10.87 -34.12 -16.06
C GLN A 584 9.62 -33.26 -16.33
N TYR A 585 9.14 -32.54 -15.32
CA TYR A 585 7.93 -31.70 -15.39
C TYR A 585 8.21 -30.27 -14.87
N PRO A 586 8.80 -29.38 -15.69
CA PRO A 586 9.13 -28.03 -15.27
C PRO A 586 7.96 -27.14 -14.84
N LEU A 587 6.72 -27.48 -15.24
CA LEU A 587 5.50 -26.75 -14.81
C LEU A 587 5.32 -26.76 -13.29
N LEU A 588 5.91 -27.76 -12.62
CA LEU A 588 5.86 -27.88 -11.17
C LEU A 588 6.63 -26.78 -10.43
N LEU A 589 7.44 -25.98 -11.13
CA LEU A 589 8.06 -24.80 -10.55
C LEU A 589 7.03 -23.77 -10.07
N ASP A 590 5.82 -23.79 -10.62
CA ASP A 590 4.72 -22.91 -10.21
C ASP A 590 4.26 -23.23 -8.78
N GLU A 591 4.33 -24.48 -8.35
CA GLU A 591 3.99 -24.91 -6.98
C GLU A 591 4.97 -24.37 -5.94
N LEU A 592 6.18 -23.95 -6.36
CA LEU A 592 7.18 -23.38 -5.47
C LEU A 592 6.89 -21.92 -5.07
N LEU A 593 5.89 -21.30 -5.71
CA LEU A 593 5.50 -19.91 -5.44
C LEU A 593 4.77 -19.75 -4.11
N ASP A 594 4.09 -20.80 -3.63
CA ASP A 594 3.35 -20.79 -2.36
C ASP A 594 3.79 -21.94 -1.44
N ALA A 595 4.73 -21.60 -0.55
CA ALA A 595 5.29 -22.54 0.42
C ALA A 595 4.25 -23.16 1.36
N ARG A 596 3.11 -22.50 1.63
CA ARG A 596 2.08 -23.08 2.51
C ARG A 596 1.40 -24.25 1.82
N SER A 597 0.97 -24.06 0.58
CA SER A 597 0.35 -25.12 -0.22
C SER A 597 1.33 -26.25 -0.57
N LEU A 598 2.62 -25.92 -0.68
CA LEU A 598 3.67 -26.87 -1.01
C LEU A 598 3.96 -27.86 0.12
N TYR A 599 3.88 -27.41 1.38
CA TYR A 599 4.21 -28.23 2.55
C TYR A 599 2.99 -28.71 3.35
N ALA A 600 1.77 -28.31 2.95
CA ALA A 600 0.53 -28.79 3.53
C ALA A 600 -0.30 -29.51 2.45
N PRO A 601 -0.15 -30.84 2.31
CA PRO A 601 -0.91 -31.61 1.33
C PRO A 601 -2.41 -31.47 1.58
N ALA A 602 -3.15 -31.17 0.52
CA ALA A 602 -4.60 -30.98 0.59
C ALA A 602 -5.33 -32.25 1.04
N SER A 603 -6.47 -32.05 1.71
CA SER A 603 -7.41 -33.11 2.03
C SER A 603 -8.11 -33.64 0.77
N ARG A 604 -8.75 -34.81 0.85
CA ARG A 604 -9.48 -35.42 -0.27
C ARG A 604 -10.52 -34.48 -0.87
N ASP A 605 -11.28 -33.78 -0.03
CA ASP A 605 -12.35 -32.87 -0.48
C ASP A 605 -11.78 -31.62 -1.16
N GLU A 606 -10.68 -31.07 -0.63
CA GLU A 606 -9.97 -29.96 -1.25
C GLU A 606 -9.35 -30.34 -2.60
N LEU A 607 -8.78 -31.55 -2.70
CA LEU A 607 -8.26 -32.11 -3.96
C LEU A 607 -9.38 -32.23 -5.01
N ALA A 608 -10.54 -32.76 -4.62
CA ALA A 608 -11.69 -32.88 -5.52
C ALA A 608 -12.20 -31.52 -6.00
N ALA A 609 -12.35 -30.56 -5.09
CA ALA A 609 -12.79 -29.21 -5.43
C ALA A 609 -11.78 -28.47 -6.33
N GLU A 610 -10.49 -28.64 -6.11
CA GLU A 610 -9.45 -28.07 -6.97
C GLU A 610 -9.45 -28.71 -8.37
N LEU A 611 -9.55 -30.04 -8.45
CA LEU A 611 -9.58 -30.74 -9.72
C LEU A 611 -10.79 -30.32 -10.57
N GLN A 612 -11.97 -30.25 -9.94
CA GLN A 612 -13.19 -29.80 -10.61
C GLN A 612 -13.02 -28.39 -11.18
N ARG A 613 -12.51 -27.44 -10.38
CA ARG A 613 -12.28 -26.07 -10.85
C ARG A 613 -11.34 -25.98 -12.04
N ARG A 614 -10.31 -26.85 -12.11
CA ARG A 614 -9.39 -26.89 -13.25
C ARG A 614 -10.06 -27.47 -14.50
N LEU A 615 -10.96 -28.44 -14.34
CA LEU A 615 -11.68 -29.07 -15.44
C LEU A 615 -12.83 -28.21 -15.96
N ASP A 616 -13.50 -27.44 -15.11
CA ASP A 616 -14.54 -26.47 -15.52
C ASP A 616 -13.99 -25.40 -16.48
N ALA A 617 -12.67 -25.18 -16.49
CA ALA A 617 -11.99 -24.26 -17.39
C ALA A 617 -11.66 -24.88 -18.76
N VAL A 618 -11.84 -26.20 -18.93
CA VAL A 618 -11.59 -26.93 -20.18
C VAL A 618 -12.89 -27.00 -20.98
N PRO A 619 -12.88 -26.73 -22.30
CA PRO A 619 -14.05 -26.91 -23.14
C PRO A 619 -14.59 -28.36 -23.11
N ASP A 620 -15.91 -28.51 -23.05
CA ASP A 620 -16.60 -29.79 -22.92
C ASP A 620 -16.30 -30.80 -24.05
N ASP A 621 -15.79 -30.35 -25.20
CA ASP A 621 -15.47 -31.14 -26.39
C ASP A 621 -13.96 -31.45 -26.56
N ASP A 622 -13.11 -30.98 -25.64
CA ASP A 622 -11.66 -31.16 -25.70
C ASP A 622 -11.15 -32.18 -24.66
N LEU A 623 -11.32 -33.46 -25.00
CA LEU A 623 -10.88 -34.58 -24.16
C LEU A 623 -9.35 -34.60 -23.97
N GLU A 624 -8.58 -34.17 -24.96
CA GLU A 624 -7.11 -34.18 -24.90
C GLU A 624 -6.62 -33.19 -23.84
N GLN A 625 -7.17 -31.97 -23.85
CA GLN A 625 -6.88 -30.95 -22.85
C GLN A 625 -7.33 -31.39 -21.44
N ALA A 626 -8.49 -32.07 -21.32
CA ALA A 626 -8.95 -32.61 -20.04
C ALA A 626 -7.97 -33.67 -19.48
N MET A 627 -7.48 -34.58 -20.33
CA MET A 627 -6.47 -35.57 -19.96
C MET A 627 -5.15 -34.94 -19.53
N ASP A 628 -4.71 -33.86 -20.18
CA ASP A 628 -3.52 -33.13 -19.79
C ASP A 628 -3.68 -32.40 -18.46
N THR A 629 -4.85 -31.78 -18.21
CA THR A 629 -5.18 -31.17 -16.92
C THR A 629 -5.13 -32.19 -15.78
N LEU A 630 -5.69 -33.40 -15.97
CA LEU A 630 -5.61 -34.49 -15.00
C LEU A 630 -4.17 -34.89 -14.69
N ARG A 631 -3.31 -35.01 -15.73
CA ARG A 631 -1.89 -35.35 -15.56
C ARG A 631 -1.15 -34.27 -14.80
N GLN A 632 -1.37 -32.99 -15.13
CA GLN A 632 -0.72 -31.86 -14.48
C GLN A 632 -1.13 -31.78 -13.00
N PHE A 633 -2.43 -31.90 -12.72
CA PHE A 633 -2.96 -31.95 -11.36
C PHE A 633 -2.31 -33.07 -10.53
N LYS A 634 -2.22 -34.29 -11.09
CA LYS A 634 -1.55 -35.41 -10.43
C LYS A 634 -0.10 -35.07 -10.06
N GLN A 635 0.67 -34.52 -11.00
CA GLN A 635 2.09 -34.22 -10.75
C GLN A 635 2.25 -33.15 -9.66
N ALA A 636 1.39 -32.13 -9.66
CA ALA A 636 1.39 -31.08 -8.64
C ALA A 636 1.05 -31.63 -7.24
N ALA A 637 -0.06 -32.34 -7.10
CA ALA A 637 -0.48 -32.92 -5.83
C ALA A 637 0.56 -33.90 -5.26
N VAL A 638 1.15 -34.75 -6.13
CA VAL A 638 2.21 -35.68 -5.74
C VAL A 638 3.49 -34.95 -5.32
N LEU A 639 3.83 -33.81 -5.96
CA LEU A 639 4.95 -32.98 -5.54
C LEU A 639 4.72 -32.42 -4.13
N CYS A 640 3.54 -31.88 -3.82
CA CYS A 640 3.25 -31.34 -2.49
C CYS A 640 3.35 -32.42 -1.40
N VAL A 641 2.85 -33.63 -1.66
CA VAL A 641 3.00 -34.77 -0.74
C VAL A 641 4.48 -35.10 -0.51
N ALA A 642 5.27 -35.20 -1.59
CA ALA A 642 6.70 -35.51 -1.48
C ALA A 642 7.50 -34.38 -0.80
N ALA A 643 7.15 -33.12 -1.05
CA ALA A 643 7.78 -31.96 -0.43
C ALA A 643 7.46 -31.89 1.07
N ALA A 644 6.23 -32.20 1.47
CA ALA A 644 5.82 -32.25 2.86
C ALA A 644 6.49 -33.40 3.63
N ASP A 645 6.63 -34.58 3.02
CA ASP A 645 7.33 -35.74 3.60
C ASP A 645 8.82 -35.44 3.82
N VAL A 646 9.51 -34.99 2.77
CA VAL A 646 10.96 -34.71 2.79
C VAL A 646 11.34 -33.58 3.75
N MET A 647 10.40 -32.67 4.05
CA MET A 647 10.60 -31.56 4.99
C MET A 647 10.04 -31.83 6.39
N ASP A 648 9.65 -33.08 6.71
CA ASP A 648 9.04 -33.48 7.97
C ASP A 648 7.79 -32.66 8.36
N ALA A 649 7.09 -32.11 7.36
CA ALA A 649 5.87 -31.31 7.55
C ALA A 649 4.63 -32.19 7.80
N VAL A 650 4.67 -33.46 7.38
CA VAL A 650 3.64 -34.47 7.65
C VAL A 650 4.27 -35.78 8.14
N PRO A 651 3.60 -36.54 9.02
CA PRO A 651 4.08 -37.86 9.41
C PRO A 651 4.11 -38.84 8.23
N LEU A 652 5.19 -39.62 8.10
CA LEU A 652 5.33 -40.65 7.04
C LEU A 652 4.12 -41.60 6.96
N MET A 653 3.48 -41.88 8.10
CA MET A 653 2.33 -42.78 8.19
C MET A 653 1.10 -42.31 7.39
N VAL A 654 0.96 -41.00 7.15
CA VAL A 654 -0.19 -40.44 6.40
C VAL A 654 0.11 -40.19 4.92
N VAL A 655 1.36 -40.35 4.49
CA VAL A 655 1.77 -40.15 3.08
C VAL A 655 1.02 -41.10 2.14
N SER A 656 0.86 -42.37 2.54
CA SER A 656 0.10 -43.35 1.75
C SER A 656 -1.38 -42.97 1.62
N ASP A 657 -1.95 -42.36 2.65
CA ASP A 657 -3.36 -41.93 2.65
C ASP A 657 -3.55 -40.78 1.65
N HIS A 658 -2.68 -39.77 1.66
CA HIS A 658 -2.72 -38.69 0.68
C HIS A 658 -2.53 -39.18 -0.77
N LEU A 659 -1.61 -40.12 -1.00
CA LEU A 659 -1.44 -40.72 -2.33
C LEU A 659 -2.70 -41.51 -2.77
N SER A 660 -3.38 -42.16 -1.82
CA SER A 660 -4.64 -42.86 -2.09
C SER A 660 -5.77 -41.89 -2.41
N HIS A 661 -5.89 -40.79 -1.64
CA HIS A 661 -6.87 -39.73 -1.93
C HIS A 661 -6.66 -39.12 -3.31
N ILE A 662 -5.42 -38.83 -3.71
CA ILE A 662 -5.11 -38.32 -5.06
C ILE A 662 -5.57 -39.33 -6.12
N ALA A 663 -5.31 -40.63 -5.91
CA ALA A 663 -5.70 -41.66 -6.85
C ALA A 663 -7.23 -41.80 -6.96
N GLU A 664 -7.96 -41.80 -5.84
CA GLU A 664 -9.43 -41.86 -5.81
C GLU A 664 -10.06 -40.69 -6.57
N VAL A 665 -9.66 -39.46 -6.24
CA VAL A 665 -10.20 -38.24 -6.86
C VAL A 665 -9.97 -38.25 -8.38
N ILE A 666 -8.78 -38.66 -8.83
CA ILE A 666 -8.50 -38.77 -10.26
C ILE A 666 -9.32 -39.89 -10.91
N LEU A 667 -9.47 -41.05 -10.26
CA LEU A 667 -10.23 -42.18 -10.79
C LEU A 667 -11.71 -41.87 -10.94
N GLU A 668 -12.31 -41.19 -9.95
CA GLU A 668 -13.70 -40.73 -9.99
C GLU A 668 -13.92 -39.82 -11.21
N GLN A 669 -13.03 -38.85 -11.41
CA GLN A 669 -13.15 -37.91 -12.52
C GLN A 669 -12.89 -38.54 -13.89
N VAL A 670 -11.93 -39.46 -13.98
CA VAL A 670 -11.66 -40.22 -15.21
C VAL A 670 -12.85 -41.09 -15.58
N LEU A 671 -13.50 -41.72 -14.60
CA LEU A 671 -14.70 -42.52 -14.81
C LEU A 671 -15.84 -41.64 -15.36
N GLU A 672 -16.05 -40.46 -14.78
CA GLU A 672 -17.08 -39.52 -15.24
C GLU A 672 -16.82 -39.07 -16.68
N LEU A 673 -15.59 -38.64 -17.00
CA LEU A 673 -15.22 -38.20 -18.34
C LEU A 673 -15.40 -39.32 -19.38
N ALA A 674 -14.96 -40.54 -19.06
CA ALA A 674 -15.14 -41.71 -19.93
C ALA A 674 -16.62 -42.06 -20.12
N TRP A 675 -17.43 -41.93 -19.07
CA TRP A 675 -18.86 -42.19 -19.12
C TRP A 675 -19.59 -41.19 -20.00
N VAL A 676 -19.30 -39.89 -19.85
CA VAL A 676 -19.87 -38.82 -20.68
C VAL A 676 -19.48 -38.99 -22.15
N ASP A 677 -18.21 -39.28 -22.44
CA ASP A 677 -17.73 -39.52 -23.80
C ASP A 677 -18.44 -40.71 -24.47
N LEU A 678 -18.52 -41.85 -23.76
CA LEU A 678 -19.21 -43.03 -24.26
C LEU A 678 -20.71 -42.79 -24.46
N GLN A 679 -21.37 -42.05 -23.56
CA GLN A 679 -22.78 -41.68 -23.73
C GLN A 679 -23.02 -40.79 -24.95
N ARG A 680 -22.13 -39.83 -25.21
CA ARG A 680 -22.21 -39.00 -26.44
C ARG A 680 -22.06 -39.85 -27.70
N ARG A 681 -21.18 -40.86 -27.66
CA ARG A 681 -20.86 -41.69 -28.82
C ARG A 681 -21.84 -42.83 -29.09
N TYR A 682 -22.39 -43.43 -28.04
CA TYR A 682 -23.17 -44.67 -28.13
C TYR A 682 -24.57 -44.58 -27.48
N GLY A 683 -24.91 -43.44 -26.86
CA GLY A 683 -26.14 -43.28 -26.09
C GLY A 683 -26.04 -43.83 -24.67
N LYS A 684 -27.09 -43.63 -23.86
CA LYS A 684 -27.15 -44.17 -22.49
C LYS A 684 -27.44 -45.67 -22.55
N PRO A 685 -26.69 -46.52 -21.82
CA PRO A 685 -27.02 -47.95 -21.73
C PRO A 685 -28.44 -48.14 -21.16
N SER A 686 -29.31 -48.83 -21.90
CA SER A 686 -30.61 -49.29 -21.40
C SER A 686 -30.52 -50.76 -20.99
N ALA A 687 -31.38 -51.18 -20.05
CA ALA A 687 -31.48 -52.58 -19.69
C ALA A 687 -32.03 -53.38 -20.89
N ALA A 688 -31.52 -54.61 -21.11
CA ALA A 688 -31.98 -55.45 -22.20
C ALA A 688 -33.49 -55.75 -22.06
N GLY A 689 -34.32 -55.08 -22.86
CA GLY A 689 -35.79 -55.16 -22.81
C GLY A 689 -36.49 -53.86 -23.17
N ASP A 690 -35.83 -52.71 -23.00
CA ASP A 690 -36.38 -51.41 -23.39
C ASP A 690 -35.93 -51.06 -24.82
N ALA A 691 -36.60 -51.65 -25.81
CA ALA A 691 -36.62 -51.09 -27.15
C ALA A 691 -37.37 -49.75 -27.11
N PRO A 692 -36.90 -48.69 -27.79
CA PRO A 692 -37.73 -47.52 -28.01
C PRO A 692 -38.85 -47.94 -28.97
N ASP A 693 -40.11 -47.83 -28.53
CA ASP A 693 -41.23 -47.79 -29.48
C ASP A 693 -41.02 -46.59 -30.43
N GLU A 694 -41.21 -46.87 -31.73
CA GLU A 694 -40.87 -46.08 -32.93
C GLU A 694 -40.96 -44.54 -32.87
#